data_AF-A0A9J7IVP0-F1
#
_entry.id   AF-A0A9J7IVP0-F1
#
_cell.length_a   1.000
_cell.length_b   1.000
_cell.length_c   1.000
_cell.angle_alpha   90.00
_cell.angle_beta   90.00
_cell.angle_gamma   90.00
#
_symmetry.space_group_name_H-M   'P 1'
#
loop_
_entity.id
_entity.type
_entity.pdbx_description
1 polymer ?
#
loop_
_entity_poly.entity_id
_entity_poly.type
_entity_poly.pdbx_seq_one_letter_code
_entity_poly.pdbx_strand_id
1 'polypeptide(L)'
;MCPDSDHSGGKRKMTSIFAKNGVLSGRLEHYCLVCDELFKGEEETVVHIVSLMHKNKLNKCAYLEKYKGHFIRKVNGIYFCEPCSLTFPVATKVELHIEELSHLDARSGSIATVRRIDANTVAYDQFIISDDAWNGCLKDTCVLCNIEFEESDLRAHKMSRNHVLNLLRSKVINYLGSSLSTEQNIAIYRKIDAKTNHCLTCNEIIGLDLCSHGESVEHKKAVKLGDKNNGDQLKADTSLKNGGVANSFLNMNNDRGDKGINKVLLGGAVNGDSKKDVDKVKDNLKSSGAADENDVYFKNIDIRNYITDYKGKKWCVLCSCFLTNCHPKEHLRSVHHNSLMKLHKGKADNGQKANASAKSNMNDFVSRYQENNINMNLINETAFCKKCSKNIDFDTDSIDKHIEEHKIAMKKTKNNVQLVSGMKSNGSERTTLFTNPVLLASAETKIDKPKTKLMTLQEFAKTHGFTRNTADNSYYCHACDRRLATNKLKEHVDNKTHIDNIKNKTTKTEEKAVTKKPLLDVVEVGEFIEDIERDETILLINNKYWLNAFGFFLIARFNHKIFCHACNIDLIQNNMLEHIIKDEHREAVEKCLVVASMEDEFIREIKLEKYHCGYCNIVREDWDDMVDHVSSPEHKYSKLKAEERLQMHQKLNRIREVITTEDENQLLLAFMEKVKRLNPH
;
A
#
# COMPACT_ATOMS: atom_id res chain seq x y z
N MET A 1 17.44 -29.64 23.58
CA MET A 1 16.26 -30.01 22.78
C MET A 1 15.16 -29.04 23.17
N CYS A 2 14.92 -28.01 22.36
CA CYS A 2 13.86 -27.03 22.56
C CYS A 2 12.74 -27.30 21.55
N PRO A 3 11.46 -27.17 21.92
CA PRO A 3 10.36 -27.41 20.99
C PRO A 3 10.10 -26.16 20.14
N ASP A 4 9.89 -26.39 18.84
CA ASP A 4 9.53 -25.39 17.84
C ASP A 4 8.11 -24.87 18.09
N SER A 5 7.96 -23.54 18.07
CA SER A 5 6.67 -22.85 18.17
C SER A 5 6.10 -22.62 16.77
N ASP A 6 5.02 -23.33 16.45
CA ASP A 6 4.22 -23.14 15.23
C ASP A 6 3.56 -21.75 15.20
N HIS A 7 3.85 -20.98 14.16
CA HIS A 7 3.18 -19.72 13.84
C HIS A 7 2.05 -19.98 12.82
N SER A 8 0.81 -19.73 13.23
CA SER A 8 -0.38 -19.78 12.38
C SER A 8 -0.32 -18.68 11.30
N GLY A 9 -0.19 -19.10 10.06
CA GLY A 9 0.04 -18.23 8.91
C GLY A 9 -1.23 -17.57 8.38
N GLY A 10 -1.38 -16.27 8.62
CA GLY A 10 -2.11 -15.40 7.70
C GLY A 10 -1.46 -15.51 6.31
N LYS A 11 -2.27 -15.74 5.26
CA LYS A 11 -1.79 -15.91 3.88
C LYS A 11 -1.11 -14.64 3.38
N ARG A 12 0.17 -14.45 3.71
CA ARG A 12 1.04 -13.44 3.12
C ARG A 12 1.10 -13.72 1.63
N LYS A 13 0.79 -12.72 0.81
CA LYS A 13 0.99 -12.80 -0.64
C LYS A 13 2.47 -13.11 -0.86
N MET A 14 2.77 -14.29 -1.40
CA MET A 14 4.14 -14.76 -1.51
C MET A 14 4.92 -13.83 -2.44
N THR A 15 6.08 -13.34 -1.98
CA THR A 15 7.09 -12.75 -2.87
C THR A 15 7.34 -13.70 -4.03
N SER A 16 7.52 -13.14 -5.23
CA SER A 16 7.78 -13.89 -6.46
C SER A 16 8.83 -14.97 -6.20
N ILE A 17 8.60 -16.18 -6.72
CA ILE A 17 9.55 -17.30 -6.62
C ILE A 17 10.94 -16.88 -7.12
N PHE A 18 10.99 -16.00 -8.12
CA PHE A 18 12.24 -15.48 -8.68
C PHE A 18 12.98 -14.55 -7.71
N ALA A 19 12.26 -13.59 -7.09
CA ALA A 19 12.86 -12.66 -6.14
C ALA A 19 13.44 -13.40 -4.92
N LYS A 20 12.75 -14.42 -4.39
CA LYS A 20 13.28 -15.26 -3.29
C LYS A 20 14.58 -16.00 -3.66
N ASN A 21 14.79 -16.24 -4.94
CA ASN A 21 15.98 -16.90 -5.48
C ASN A 21 17.02 -15.88 -6.00
N GLY A 22 16.93 -14.61 -5.59
CA GLY A 22 17.90 -13.58 -6.00
C GLY A 22 17.87 -13.30 -7.51
N VAL A 23 16.74 -13.55 -8.16
CA VAL A 23 16.53 -13.24 -9.57
C VAL A 23 15.72 -11.95 -9.67
N LEU A 24 16.27 -10.97 -10.36
CA LEU A 24 15.52 -9.81 -10.82
C LEU A 24 14.62 -10.25 -11.96
N SER A 25 13.34 -10.38 -11.67
CA SER A 25 12.33 -10.50 -12.71
C SER A 25 12.12 -9.14 -13.33
N GLY A 26 12.74 -8.93 -14.49
CA GLY A 26 12.19 -8.00 -15.45
C GLY A 26 10.86 -8.53 -15.97
N ARG A 27 10.16 -7.67 -16.70
CA ARG A 27 8.84 -8.01 -17.24
C ARG A 27 8.93 -9.02 -18.40
N LEU A 28 10.12 -9.17 -18.99
CA LEU A 28 10.38 -9.95 -20.21
C LEU A 28 11.59 -10.87 -20.06
N GLU A 29 12.57 -10.45 -19.27
CA GLU A 29 13.82 -11.16 -19.05
C GLU A 29 14.05 -11.30 -17.55
N HIS A 30 14.75 -12.35 -17.18
CA HIS A 30 15.09 -12.65 -15.80
C HIS A 30 16.59 -12.58 -15.66
N TYR A 31 17.08 -11.85 -14.66
CA TYR A 31 18.50 -11.73 -14.42
C TYR A 31 18.83 -12.24 -13.02
N CYS A 32 19.58 -13.34 -12.96
CA CYS A 32 20.00 -13.92 -11.69
C CYS A 32 21.17 -13.13 -11.11
N LEU A 33 20.95 -12.38 -10.02
CA LEU A 33 22.00 -11.62 -9.34
C LEU A 33 23.08 -12.53 -8.75
N VAL A 34 22.69 -13.74 -8.36
CA VAL A 34 23.54 -14.73 -7.70
C VAL A 34 24.52 -15.35 -8.68
N CYS A 35 24.03 -15.73 -9.86
CA CYS A 35 24.81 -16.42 -10.89
C CYS A 35 25.39 -15.48 -11.95
N ASP A 36 24.88 -14.25 -12.04
CA ASP A 36 25.24 -13.27 -13.07
C ASP A 36 24.85 -13.74 -14.49
N GLU A 37 23.65 -14.30 -14.61
CA GLU A 37 23.14 -14.92 -15.84
C GLU A 37 21.77 -14.31 -16.24
N LEU A 38 21.55 -14.12 -17.54
CA LEU A 38 20.32 -13.58 -18.13
C LEU A 38 19.54 -14.70 -18.82
N PHE A 39 18.23 -14.74 -18.57
CA PHE A 39 17.28 -15.72 -19.13
C PHE A 39 16.17 -14.99 -19.88
N LYS A 40 15.72 -15.57 -21.00
CA LYS A 40 14.72 -14.94 -21.89
C LYS A 40 13.28 -15.19 -21.45
N GLY A 41 13.06 -16.10 -20.51
CA GLY A 41 11.72 -16.50 -20.10
C GLY A 41 11.69 -17.18 -18.74
N GLU A 42 10.48 -17.33 -18.21
CA GLU A 42 10.25 -17.95 -16.91
C GLU A 42 10.68 -19.41 -16.88
N GLU A 43 10.46 -20.17 -17.96
CA GLU A 43 10.79 -21.61 -18.03
C GLU A 43 12.29 -21.87 -17.82
N GLU A 44 13.15 -21.18 -18.58
CA GLU A 44 14.61 -21.24 -18.43
C GLU A 44 15.05 -20.82 -17.03
N THR A 45 14.41 -19.76 -16.51
CA THR A 45 14.70 -19.24 -15.17
C THR A 45 14.33 -20.25 -14.09
N VAL A 46 13.19 -20.92 -14.21
CA VAL A 46 12.75 -21.97 -13.29
C VAL A 46 13.75 -23.12 -13.29
N VAL A 47 14.19 -23.58 -14.47
CA VAL A 47 15.24 -24.61 -14.58
C VAL A 47 16.54 -24.16 -13.92
N HIS A 48 16.91 -22.89 -14.10
CA HIS A 48 18.10 -22.32 -13.47
C HIS A 48 18.01 -22.31 -11.93
N ILE A 49 16.93 -21.77 -11.35
CA ILE A 49 16.81 -21.61 -9.90
C ILE A 49 16.71 -22.94 -9.15
N VAL A 50 16.20 -24.01 -9.81
CA VAL A 50 16.16 -25.34 -9.19
C VAL A 50 17.51 -26.06 -9.24
N SER A 51 18.44 -25.60 -10.09
CA SER A 51 19.77 -26.20 -10.25
C SER A 51 20.57 -26.20 -8.95
N LEU A 52 21.34 -27.27 -8.74
CA LEU A 52 22.19 -27.41 -7.55
C LEU A 52 23.25 -26.29 -7.47
N MET A 53 23.77 -25.86 -8.62
CA MET A 53 24.76 -24.78 -8.68
C MET A 53 24.19 -23.45 -8.20
N HIS A 54 22.97 -23.09 -8.65
CA HIS A 54 22.30 -21.88 -8.21
C HIS A 54 22.04 -21.91 -6.69
N LYS A 55 21.42 -22.98 -6.18
CA LYS A 55 21.10 -23.13 -4.75
C LYS A 55 22.34 -23.01 -3.86
N ASN A 56 23.45 -23.61 -4.27
CA ASN A 56 24.72 -23.53 -3.53
C ASN A 56 25.29 -22.10 -3.49
N LYS A 57 25.16 -21.33 -4.58
CA LYS A 57 25.55 -19.91 -4.59
C LYS A 57 24.58 -19.06 -3.76
N LEU A 58 23.26 -19.28 -3.90
CA LEU A 58 22.23 -18.54 -3.18
C LEU A 58 22.35 -18.72 -1.66
N ASN A 59 22.64 -19.92 -1.18
CA ASN A 59 22.84 -20.22 0.24
C ASN A 59 24.04 -19.48 0.85
N LYS A 60 25.02 -19.09 0.04
CA LYS A 60 26.16 -18.26 0.47
C LYS A 60 25.80 -16.78 0.56
N CYS A 61 24.73 -16.35 -0.11
CA CYS A 61 24.23 -14.97 -0.05
C CYS A 61 23.32 -14.80 1.17
N ALA A 62 23.90 -14.41 2.32
CA ALA A 62 23.15 -14.21 3.55
C ALA A 62 22.23 -12.98 3.50
N TYR A 63 21.11 -13.05 4.23
CA TYR A 63 20.34 -11.86 4.59
C TYR A 63 21.17 -10.98 5.52
N LEU A 64 21.03 -9.66 5.38
CA LEU A 64 21.70 -8.75 6.30
C LEU A 64 20.95 -8.79 7.63
N GLU A 65 21.60 -9.22 8.71
CA GLU A 65 20.93 -9.45 10.01
C GLU A 65 20.15 -8.21 10.52
N LYS A 66 20.69 -7.00 10.30
CA LYS A 66 20.00 -5.74 10.64
C LYS A 66 18.66 -5.55 9.91
N TYR A 67 18.50 -6.09 8.70
CA TYR A 67 17.32 -5.90 7.84
C TYR A 67 16.64 -7.23 7.49
N LYS A 68 16.85 -8.28 8.28
CA LYS A 68 16.29 -9.62 8.00
C LYS A 68 14.77 -9.60 7.91
N GLY A 69 14.10 -8.77 8.72
CA GLY A 69 12.65 -8.56 8.68
C GLY A 69 12.13 -7.83 7.44
N HIS A 70 13.02 -7.24 6.64
CA HIS A 70 12.71 -6.54 5.38
C HIS A 70 13.14 -7.35 4.14
N PHE A 71 13.61 -8.59 4.34
CA PHE A 71 14.06 -9.49 3.27
C PHE A 71 15.17 -8.88 2.39
N ILE A 72 16.15 -8.22 3.01
CA ILE A 72 17.32 -7.66 2.32
C ILE A 72 18.48 -8.66 2.31
N ARG A 73 18.92 -9.04 1.12
CA ARG A 73 20.02 -9.99 0.89
C ARG A 73 21.27 -9.28 0.37
N LYS A 74 22.46 -9.70 0.79
CA LYS A 74 23.72 -9.24 0.18
C LYS A 74 24.16 -10.25 -0.88
N VAL A 75 24.20 -9.83 -2.14
CA VAL A 75 24.54 -10.67 -3.30
C VAL A 75 25.67 -9.99 -4.06
N ASN A 76 26.82 -10.65 -4.26
CA ASN A 76 27.94 -10.11 -5.06
C ASN A 76 28.32 -8.64 -4.76
N GLY A 77 28.31 -8.26 -3.48
CA GLY A 77 28.67 -6.91 -3.04
C GLY A 77 27.54 -5.86 -3.12
N ILE A 78 26.40 -6.18 -3.72
CA ILE A 78 25.20 -5.32 -3.73
C ILE A 78 24.15 -5.81 -2.71
N TYR A 79 23.25 -4.91 -2.30
CA TYR A 79 22.13 -5.20 -1.43
C TYR A 79 20.86 -5.32 -2.26
N PHE A 80 20.12 -6.41 -2.11
CA PHE A 80 18.93 -6.73 -2.89
C PHE A 80 17.71 -6.82 -1.98
N CYS A 81 16.66 -6.06 -2.32
CA CYS A 81 15.38 -6.05 -1.62
C CYS A 81 14.40 -6.98 -2.34
N GLU A 82 14.11 -8.14 -1.76
CA GLU A 82 13.24 -9.15 -2.37
C GLU A 82 11.79 -8.65 -2.62
N PRO A 83 11.14 -7.90 -1.70
CA PRO A 83 9.76 -7.42 -1.92
C PRO A 83 9.64 -6.41 -3.06
N CYS A 84 10.64 -5.53 -3.21
CA CYS A 84 10.60 -4.45 -4.20
C CYS A 84 11.32 -4.80 -5.51
N SER A 85 12.07 -5.91 -5.54
CA SER A 85 12.97 -6.26 -6.64
C SER A 85 13.99 -5.15 -6.98
N LEU A 86 14.46 -4.41 -5.96
CA LEU A 86 15.41 -3.30 -6.12
C LEU A 86 16.82 -3.67 -5.61
N THR A 87 17.84 -3.09 -6.23
CA THR A 87 19.24 -3.25 -5.83
C THR A 87 19.86 -1.94 -5.37
N PHE A 88 20.70 -2.01 -4.35
CA PHE A 88 21.38 -0.87 -3.74
C PHE A 88 22.88 -1.14 -3.66
N PRO A 89 23.74 -0.16 -4.01
CA PRO A 89 25.18 -0.34 -3.94
C PRO A 89 25.73 -0.29 -2.50
N VAL A 90 25.02 0.36 -1.58
CA VAL A 90 25.48 0.60 -0.19
C VAL A 90 24.32 0.44 0.80
N ALA A 91 24.64 0.03 2.04
CA ALA A 91 23.66 -0.27 3.07
C ALA A 91 22.85 0.96 3.53
N THR A 92 23.43 2.16 3.51
CA THR A 92 22.73 3.40 3.88
C THR A 92 21.55 3.72 2.95
N LYS A 93 21.64 3.34 1.66
CA LYS A 93 20.51 3.48 0.73
C LYS A 93 19.39 2.48 1.03
N VAL A 94 19.71 1.34 1.62
CA VAL A 94 18.71 0.37 2.07
C VAL A 94 17.90 0.96 3.22
N GLU A 95 18.55 1.63 4.19
CA GLU A 95 17.88 2.28 5.32
C GLU A 95 16.84 3.29 4.85
N LEU A 96 17.23 4.17 3.94
CA LEU A 96 16.30 5.14 3.34
C LEU A 96 15.16 4.44 2.61
N HIS A 97 15.44 3.38 1.85
CA HIS A 97 14.43 2.65 1.09
C HIS A 97 13.39 1.95 1.97
N ILE A 98 13.81 1.30 3.07
CA ILE A 98 12.88 0.53 3.91
C ILE A 98 11.88 1.42 4.67
N GLU A 99 12.17 2.72 4.79
CA GLU A 99 11.30 3.74 5.35
C GLU A 99 10.32 4.34 4.30
N GLU A 100 10.55 4.09 3.00
CA GLU A 100 9.66 4.59 1.95
C GLU A 100 8.29 3.88 1.99
N LEU A 101 7.20 4.65 1.83
CA LEU A 101 5.84 4.12 1.70
C LEU A 101 5.73 3.08 0.57
N SER A 102 6.49 3.24 -0.51
CA SER A 102 6.56 2.29 -1.62
C SER A 102 7.09 0.91 -1.21
N HIS A 103 8.03 0.83 -0.28
CA HIS A 103 8.52 -0.44 0.27
C HIS A 103 7.45 -1.10 1.13
N LEU A 104 6.73 -0.31 1.93
CA LEU A 104 5.59 -0.78 2.73
C LEU A 104 4.46 -1.29 1.83
N ASP A 105 4.15 -0.58 0.75
CA ASP A 105 3.13 -0.96 -0.24
C ASP A 105 3.54 -2.20 -1.06
N ALA A 106 4.81 -2.29 -1.48
CA ALA A 106 5.36 -3.46 -2.18
C ALA A 106 5.31 -4.71 -1.29
N ARG A 107 5.59 -4.55 0.01
CA ARG A 107 5.41 -5.59 1.02
C ARG A 107 3.93 -6.00 1.18
N SER A 108 3.01 -5.08 0.90
CA SER A 108 1.56 -5.28 0.95
C SER A 108 0.96 -5.84 -0.36
N GLY A 109 1.76 -5.94 -1.43
CA GLY A 109 1.45 -6.74 -2.61
C GLY A 109 0.58 -6.07 -3.69
N SER A 110 0.57 -4.74 -3.78
CA SER A 110 -0.08 -4.00 -4.87
C SER A 110 0.94 -3.31 -5.77
N ILE A 111 1.45 -4.02 -6.78
CA ILE A 111 2.24 -3.41 -7.87
C ILE A 111 1.57 -3.78 -9.20
N ALA A 112 1.36 -2.78 -10.06
CA ALA A 112 0.81 -2.93 -11.39
C ALA A 112 1.60 -3.95 -12.24
N THR A 113 0.89 -4.92 -12.81
CA THR A 113 1.49 -6.02 -13.59
C THR A 113 1.67 -5.62 -15.05
N VAL A 114 2.88 -5.78 -15.58
CA VAL A 114 3.08 -5.86 -17.04
C VAL A 114 3.06 -7.28 -17.49
N ARG A 115 2.55 -7.47 -18.70
CA ARG A 115 2.62 -8.72 -19.44
C ARG A 115 3.11 -8.47 -20.85
N ARG A 116 3.90 -9.39 -21.41
CA ARG A 116 4.16 -9.41 -22.85
C ARG A 116 2.92 -9.95 -23.56
N ILE A 117 2.46 -9.29 -24.61
CA ILE A 117 1.37 -9.82 -25.46
C ILE A 117 2.00 -10.65 -26.58
N ASP A 118 3.06 -10.13 -27.22
CA ASP A 118 3.80 -10.79 -28.29
C ASP A 118 5.27 -10.32 -28.35
N ALA A 119 6.03 -10.79 -29.35
CA ALA A 119 7.44 -10.45 -29.52
C ALA A 119 7.73 -8.95 -29.59
N ASN A 120 6.78 -8.14 -30.04
CA ASN A 120 6.94 -6.71 -30.32
C ASN A 120 6.11 -5.83 -29.39
N THR A 121 5.35 -6.42 -28.45
CA THR A 121 4.31 -5.70 -27.72
C THR A 121 4.27 -6.06 -26.23
N VAL A 122 4.22 -5.04 -25.39
CA VAL A 122 4.21 -5.11 -23.92
C VAL A 122 2.97 -4.39 -23.39
N ALA A 123 2.10 -5.08 -22.67
CA ALA A 123 0.97 -4.46 -21.99
C ALA A 123 1.36 -3.99 -20.58
N TYR A 124 1.10 -2.73 -20.26
CA TYR A 124 1.16 -2.19 -18.90
C TYR A 124 -0.20 -1.69 -18.48
N ASP A 125 -0.83 -2.41 -17.54
CA ASP A 125 -2.23 -2.20 -17.21
C ASP A 125 -3.11 -2.33 -18.48
N GLN A 126 -3.86 -1.29 -18.86
CA GLN A 126 -4.64 -1.23 -20.09
C GLN A 126 -3.85 -0.76 -21.34
N PHE A 127 -2.61 -0.30 -21.17
CA PHE A 127 -1.84 0.31 -22.24
C PHE A 127 -1.00 -0.70 -23.01
N ILE A 128 -0.99 -0.58 -24.33
CA ILE A 128 -0.09 -1.31 -25.21
C ILE A 128 1.15 -0.45 -25.50
N ILE A 129 2.33 -0.97 -25.18
CA ILE A 129 3.64 -0.34 -25.40
C ILE A 129 4.44 -1.19 -26.38
N SER A 130 5.10 -0.59 -27.37
CA SER A 130 5.98 -1.34 -28.28
C SER A 130 7.23 -1.84 -27.56
N ASP A 131 7.83 -2.94 -28.04
CA ASP A 131 9.04 -3.50 -27.45
C ASP A 131 10.20 -2.50 -27.43
N ASP A 132 10.35 -1.70 -28.49
CA ASP A 132 11.35 -0.63 -28.56
C ASP A 132 11.09 0.46 -27.51
N ALA A 133 9.85 0.92 -27.38
CA ALA A 133 9.49 1.91 -26.37
C ALA A 133 9.73 1.37 -24.96
N TRP A 134 9.31 0.13 -24.70
CA TRP A 134 9.57 -0.51 -23.43
C TRP A 134 11.07 -0.58 -23.13
N ASN A 135 11.90 -0.96 -24.10
CA ASN A 135 13.35 -1.00 -23.98
C ASN A 135 14.04 0.37 -24.03
N GLY A 136 13.32 1.48 -24.23
CA GLY A 136 13.97 2.78 -24.35
C GLY A 136 14.82 2.92 -25.63
N CYS A 137 14.51 2.17 -26.68
CA CYS A 137 15.18 2.25 -27.97
C CYS A 137 14.41 3.20 -28.89
N LEU A 138 15.07 4.29 -29.28
CA LEU A 138 14.61 5.29 -30.24
C LEU A 138 15.43 5.17 -31.50
N LYS A 139 14.91 4.45 -32.50
CA LYS A 139 15.60 4.16 -33.75
C LYS A 139 16.97 3.50 -33.49
N ASP A 140 18.05 4.25 -33.70
CA ASP A 140 19.46 3.89 -33.57
C ASP A 140 20.07 4.32 -32.22
N THR A 141 19.28 4.79 -31.26
CA THR A 141 19.76 5.24 -29.94
C THR A 141 19.00 4.60 -28.80
N CYS A 142 19.66 4.31 -27.68
CA CYS A 142 19.00 3.89 -26.45
C CYS A 142 19.05 5.00 -25.40
N VAL A 143 17.89 5.43 -24.93
CA VAL A 143 17.74 6.51 -23.95
C VAL A 143 18.11 6.08 -22.53
N LEU A 144 18.09 4.77 -22.26
CA LEU A 144 18.48 4.20 -20.96
C LEU A 144 20.00 4.08 -20.82
N CYS A 145 20.67 3.77 -21.93
CA CYS A 145 22.11 3.55 -21.97
C CYS A 145 22.88 4.77 -22.48
N ASN A 146 22.19 5.69 -23.14
CA ASN A 146 22.76 6.83 -23.85
C ASN A 146 23.87 6.39 -24.83
N ILE A 147 23.56 5.38 -25.65
CA ILE A 147 24.45 4.88 -26.70
C ILE A 147 23.72 4.82 -28.04
N GLU A 148 24.48 5.00 -29.12
CA GLU A 148 24.03 4.79 -30.49
C GLU A 148 24.47 3.38 -30.95
N PHE A 149 23.65 2.72 -31.78
CA PHE A 149 23.92 1.38 -32.31
C PHE A 149 23.31 1.22 -33.71
N GLU A 150 23.87 0.32 -34.52
CA GLU A 150 23.28 -0.07 -35.79
C GLU A 150 22.06 -0.99 -35.58
N GLU A 151 21.13 -1.04 -36.55
CA GLU A 151 19.91 -1.86 -36.45
C GLU A 151 20.24 -3.37 -36.27
N SER A 152 21.34 -3.83 -36.86
CA SER A 152 21.91 -5.17 -36.66
C SER A 152 22.27 -5.47 -35.20
N ASP A 153 22.68 -4.45 -34.45
CA ASP A 153 23.16 -4.57 -33.06
C ASP A 153 22.05 -4.34 -32.02
N LEU A 154 20.88 -3.84 -32.43
CA LEU A 154 19.74 -3.55 -31.53
C LEU A 154 19.41 -4.74 -30.62
N ARG A 155 19.40 -5.96 -31.18
CA ARG A 155 19.12 -7.18 -30.42
C ARG A 155 20.19 -7.49 -29.38
N ALA A 156 21.46 -7.37 -29.76
CA ALA A 156 22.58 -7.59 -28.85
C ALA A 156 22.60 -6.52 -27.75
N HIS A 157 22.26 -5.27 -28.09
CA HIS A 157 22.16 -4.17 -27.16
C HIS A 157 21.07 -4.39 -26.10
N LYS A 158 19.84 -4.74 -26.51
CA LYS A 158 18.72 -5.03 -25.60
C LYS A 158 19.06 -6.13 -24.59
N MET A 159 19.86 -7.11 -25.00
CA MET A 159 20.32 -8.22 -24.16
C MET A 159 21.59 -7.89 -23.35
N SER A 160 22.20 -6.72 -23.55
CA SER A 160 23.42 -6.37 -22.84
C SER A 160 23.14 -6.15 -21.35
N ARG A 161 24.06 -6.61 -20.49
CA ARG A 161 23.93 -6.49 -19.03
C ARG A 161 23.62 -5.06 -18.57
N ASN A 162 24.32 -4.07 -19.14
CA ASN A 162 24.14 -2.67 -18.76
C ASN A 162 22.74 -2.17 -19.12
N HIS A 163 22.21 -2.56 -20.29
CA HIS A 163 20.86 -2.21 -20.70
C HIS A 163 19.81 -2.79 -19.77
N VAL A 164 19.86 -4.10 -19.52
CA VAL A 164 18.89 -4.77 -18.64
C VAL A 164 18.91 -4.14 -17.24
N LEU A 165 20.08 -3.85 -16.69
CA LEU A 165 20.18 -3.19 -15.39
C LEU A 165 19.61 -1.75 -15.40
N ASN A 166 19.86 -0.98 -16.46
CA ASN A 166 19.31 0.38 -16.59
C ASN A 166 17.78 0.34 -16.78
N LEU A 167 17.28 -0.62 -17.55
CA LEU A 167 15.85 -0.86 -17.76
C LEU A 167 15.14 -1.20 -16.44
N LEU A 168 15.71 -2.13 -15.67
CA LEU A 168 15.18 -2.53 -14.35
C LEU A 168 15.23 -1.40 -13.32
N ARG A 169 16.25 -0.54 -13.38
CA ARG A 169 16.39 0.63 -12.50
C ARG A 169 15.48 1.78 -12.88
N SER A 170 15.02 1.82 -14.14
CA SER A 170 14.20 2.92 -14.63
C SER A 170 12.82 2.93 -13.97
N LYS A 171 12.42 4.07 -13.42
CA LYS A 171 11.11 4.23 -12.80
C LYS A 171 10.09 4.63 -13.87
N VAL A 172 9.10 3.76 -14.07
CA VAL A 172 7.92 4.06 -14.90
C VAL A 172 6.87 4.75 -14.02
N ILE A 173 6.35 5.86 -14.49
CA ILE A 173 5.41 6.74 -13.80
C ILE A 173 4.17 6.87 -14.67
N ASN A 174 3.00 6.64 -14.08
CA ASN A 174 1.72 6.96 -14.72
C ASN A 174 1.41 8.43 -14.45
N TYR A 175 1.18 9.18 -15.52
CA TYR A 175 0.70 10.55 -15.42
C TYR A 175 -0.77 10.58 -15.83
N LEU A 176 -1.63 10.95 -14.89
CA LEU A 176 -2.98 11.38 -15.18
C LEU A 176 -2.96 12.90 -15.33
N GLY A 177 -3.33 13.40 -16.51
CA GLY A 177 -3.45 14.84 -16.75
C GLY A 177 -4.40 15.49 -15.75
N SER A 178 -4.06 16.69 -15.29
CA SER A 178 -4.82 17.41 -14.25
C SER A 178 -6.17 17.99 -14.72
N SER A 179 -6.59 17.70 -15.96
CA SER A 179 -7.80 18.27 -16.54
C SER A 179 -8.94 17.25 -16.50
N LEU A 180 -9.98 17.60 -15.74
CA LEU A 180 -11.14 16.79 -15.33
C LEU A 180 -11.98 16.14 -16.46
N SER A 181 -11.68 16.31 -17.75
CA SER A 181 -12.71 16.13 -18.78
C SER A 181 -12.55 14.99 -19.79
N THR A 182 -11.48 14.20 -19.83
CA THR A 182 -11.50 12.95 -20.63
C THR A 182 -10.46 11.93 -20.19
N GLU A 183 -10.86 10.66 -20.07
CA GLU A 183 -10.01 9.47 -19.87
C GLU A 183 -8.92 9.28 -20.96
N GLN A 184 -8.83 10.18 -21.93
CA GLN A 184 -8.00 10.07 -23.14
C GLN A 184 -6.59 10.67 -23.02
N ASN A 185 -6.23 11.24 -21.86
CA ASN A 185 -4.94 11.91 -21.66
C ASN A 185 -4.04 11.16 -20.65
N ILE A 186 -4.14 9.83 -20.57
CA ILE A 186 -3.25 9.05 -19.73
C ILE A 186 -2.00 8.69 -20.52
N ALA A 187 -0.86 9.03 -19.96
CA ALA A 187 0.42 8.78 -20.59
C ALA A 187 1.37 8.09 -19.60
N ILE A 188 2.12 7.12 -20.13
CA ILE A 188 3.09 6.37 -19.34
C ILE A 188 4.46 6.90 -19.68
N TYR A 189 5.15 7.37 -18.65
CA TYR A 189 6.46 7.98 -18.81
C TYR A 189 7.53 7.25 -18.03
N ARG A 190 8.75 7.36 -18.51
CA ARG A 190 9.95 6.96 -17.81
C ARG A 190 10.86 8.16 -17.67
N LYS A 191 11.25 8.50 -16.45
CA LYS A 191 12.19 9.60 -16.22
C LYS A 191 13.59 9.20 -16.66
N ILE A 192 14.21 9.98 -17.55
CA ILE A 192 15.60 9.76 -17.98
C ILE A 192 16.55 10.57 -17.12
N ASP A 193 16.31 11.88 -17.03
CA ASP A 193 17.10 12.82 -16.24
C ASP A 193 16.22 13.86 -15.53
N ALA A 194 16.81 14.94 -15.01
CA ALA A 194 16.09 15.98 -14.29
C ALA A 194 15.18 16.86 -15.17
N LYS A 195 15.34 16.83 -16.48
CA LYS A 195 14.69 17.72 -17.47
C LYS A 195 13.93 16.95 -18.55
N THR A 196 14.25 15.68 -18.77
CA THR A 196 13.69 14.88 -19.86
C THR A 196 12.99 13.62 -19.36
N ASN A 197 11.93 13.25 -20.05
CA ASN A 197 11.15 12.04 -19.84
C ASN A 197 11.00 11.31 -21.18
N HIS A 198 10.87 9.99 -21.13
CA HIS A 198 10.56 9.15 -22.26
C HIS A 198 9.10 8.73 -22.19
N CYS A 199 8.30 9.12 -23.18
CA CYS A 199 6.93 8.66 -23.32
C CYS A 199 6.91 7.25 -23.90
N LEU A 200 6.45 6.28 -23.12
CA LEU A 200 6.36 4.89 -23.56
C LEU A 200 5.20 4.67 -24.54
N THR A 201 4.18 5.54 -24.52
CA THR A 201 3.01 5.43 -25.40
C THR A 201 3.34 5.76 -26.85
N CYS A 202 4.08 6.85 -27.10
CA CYS A 202 4.45 7.26 -28.46
C CYS A 202 5.93 7.03 -28.80
N ASN A 203 6.73 6.53 -27.85
CA ASN A 203 8.17 6.36 -27.97
C ASN A 203 8.92 7.65 -28.31
N GLU A 204 8.72 8.72 -27.52
CA GLU A 204 9.37 10.02 -27.75
C GLU A 204 10.03 10.59 -26.48
N ILE A 205 11.10 11.38 -26.65
CA ILE A 205 11.66 12.18 -25.56
C ILE A 205 10.93 13.50 -25.46
N ILE A 206 10.49 13.81 -24.25
CA ILE A 206 9.72 15.00 -23.94
C ILE A 206 10.37 15.74 -22.78
N GLY A 207 10.13 17.05 -22.71
CA GLY A 207 10.60 17.89 -21.62
C GLY A 207 9.83 17.67 -20.30
N LEU A 208 9.86 18.69 -19.44
CA LEU A 208 9.11 18.70 -18.18
C LEU A 208 7.61 18.96 -18.36
N ASP A 209 7.20 19.48 -19.51
CA ASP A 209 5.81 19.79 -19.79
C ASP A 209 5.05 18.55 -20.30
N LEU A 210 4.76 17.65 -19.35
CA LEU A 210 4.04 16.40 -19.62
C LEU A 210 2.59 16.64 -20.09
N CYS A 211 1.98 17.76 -19.67
CA CYS A 211 0.61 18.13 -20.00
C CYS A 211 0.46 18.38 -21.51
N SER A 212 1.28 19.28 -22.05
CA SER A 212 1.18 19.64 -23.47
C SER A 212 1.47 18.47 -24.40
N HIS A 213 2.35 17.55 -23.99
CA HIS A 213 2.58 16.32 -24.74
C HIS A 213 1.37 15.39 -24.70
N GLY A 214 0.78 15.13 -23.53
CA GLY A 214 -0.41 14.27 -23.42
C GLY A 214 -1.59 14.79 -24.25
N GLU A 215 -1.68 16.11 -24.43
CA GLU A 215 -2.70 16.75 -25.25
C GLU A 215 -2.38 16.77 -26.75
N SER A 216 -1.15 16.41 -27.14
CA SER A 216 -0.70 16.48 -28.53
C SER A 216 -1.48 15.51 -29.43
N VAL A 217 -1.58 15.88 -30.71
CA VAL A 217 -2.31 15.09 -31.70
C VAL A 217 -1.60 13.75 -31.93
N GLU A 218 -0.27 13.75 -31.88
CA GLU A 218 0.60 12.59 -32.05
C GLU A 218 0.38 11.59 -30.91
N HIS A 219 0.36 12.08 -29.66
CA HIS A 219 0.12 11.25 -28.49
C HIS A 219 -1.26 10.61 -28.53
N LYS A 220 -2.30 11.41 -28.78
CA LYS A 220 -3.69 10.94 -28.88
C LYS A 220 -3.88 9.92 -30.02
N LYS A 221 -3.15 10.06 -31.13
CA LYS A 221 -3.14 9.07 -32.21
C LYS A 221 -2.50 7.76 -31.77
N ALA A 222 -1.38 7.81 -31.04
CA ALA A 222 -0.70 6.62 -30.53
C ALA A 222 -1.59 5.83 -29.54
N VAL A 223 -2.26 6.53 -28.61
CA VAL A 223 -3.24 5.93 -27.67
C VAL A 223 -4.35 5.21 -28.44
N LYS A 224 -4.99 5.89 -29.40
CA LYS A 224 -6.09 5.32 -30.20
C LYS A 224 -5.66 4.12 -31.05
N LEU A 225 -4.40 4.06 -31.48
CA LEU A 225 -3.88 2.91 -32.21
C LEU A 225 -3.79 1.67 -31.31
N GLY A 226 -3.40 1.85 -30.05
CA GLY A 226 -3.39 0.80 -29.03
C GLY A 226 -4.78 0.23 -28.76
N ASP A 227 -5.79 1.10 -28.63
CA ASP A 227 -7.16 0.68 -28.33
C ASP A 227 -7.79 -0.16 -29.45
N LYS A 228 -7.53 0.20 -30.71
CA LYS A 228 -8.04 -0.57 -31.87
C LYS A 228 -7.43 -1.96 -31.93
N ASN A 229 -6.12 -2.07 -31.69
CA ASN A 229 -5.43 -3.37 -31.70
C ASN A 229 -5.87 -4.27 -30.55
N ASN A 230 -6.18 -3.71 -29.37
CA ASN A 230 -6.77 -4.45 -28.25
C ASN A 230 -8.14 -5.05 -28.61
N GLY A 231 -8.99 -4.29 -29.29
CA GLY A 231 -10.34 -4.72 -29.66
C GLY A 231 -10.39 -5.90 -30.64
N ASP A 232 -9.41 -5.98 -31.55
CA ASP A 232 -9.35 -7.05 -32.55
C ASP A 232 -8.61 -8.30 -32.02
N GLN A 233 -7.59 -8.15 -31.16
CA GLN A 233 -6.92 -9.29 -30.52
C GLN A 233 -7.77 -9.99 -29.45
N LEU A 234 -8.51 -9.24 -28.62
CA LEU A 234 -9.45 -9.83 -27.64
C LEU A 234 -10.56 -10.65 -28.30
N LYS A 235 -10.97 -10.29 -29.54
CA LYS A 235 -11.92 -11.07 -30.33
C LYS A 235 -11.31 -12.34 -30.93
N ALA A 236 -10.03 -12.30 -31.32
CA ALA A 236 -9.32 -13.47 -31.84
C ALA A 236 -9.08 -14.54 -30.76
N ASP A 237 -8.69 -14.14 -29.54
CA ASP A 237 -8.50 -15.07 -28.41
C ASP A 237 -9.81 -15.69 -27.91
N THR A 238 -10.94 -15.02 -28.14
CA THR A 238 -12.27 -15.56 -27.81
C THR A 238 -12.78 -16.54 -28.88
N SER A 239 -12.20 -16.54 -30.10
CA SER A 239 -12.60 -17.42 -31.21
C SER A 239 -11.78 -18.72 -31.33
N LEU A 240 -10.69 -18.89 -30.57
CA LEU A 240 -9.79 -20.06 -30.66
C LEU A 240 -10.15 -21.24 -29.73
N LYS A 241 -11.41 -21.33 -29.28
CA LYS A 241 -11.95 -22.52 -28.62
C LYS A 241 -13.15 -23.08 -29.37
N ASN A 242 -12.92 -23.58 -30.58
CA ASN A 242 -13.63 -24.72 -31.20
C ASN A 242 -13.21 -24.83 -32.67
N GLY A 243 -12.43 -25.86 -33.03
CA GLY A 243 -12.15 -26.16 -34.44
C GLY A 243 -11.01 -27.14 -34.63
N GLY A 244 -11.36 -28.38 -34.99
CA GLY A 244 -10.44 -29.49 -35.14
C GLY A 244 -9.61 -29.47 -36.43
N VAL A 245 -8.64 -30.38 -36.41
CA VAL A 245 -7.60 -30.68 -37.41
C VAL A 245 -8.17 -31.12 -38.76
N ALA A 246 -7.63 -30.59 -39.87
CA ALA A 246 -7.38 -31.34 -41.11
C ALA A 246 -6.34 -30.66 -42.01
N ASN A 247 -5.44 -31.49 -42.57
CA ASN A 247 -4.30 -31.18 -43.45
C ASN A 247 -4.68 -30.51 -44.79
N SER A 248 -3.77 -29.71 -45.35
CA SER A 248 -3.26 -29.95 -46.71
C SER A 248 -1.94 -29.22 -46.99
N PHE A 249 -1.08 -29.94 -47.70
CA PHE A 249 0.23 -29.55 -48.24
C PHE A 249 0.08 -29.05 -49.69
N LEU A 250 1.17 -28.42 -50.19
CA LEU A 250 1.48 -27.96 -51.58
C LEU A 250 1.15 -26.48 -51.86
N ASN A 251 1.87 -25.69 -52.67
CA ASN A 251 3.24 -25.70 -53.22
C ASN A 251 3.38 -24.39 -54.07
N MET A 252 4.61 -23.97 -54.36
CA MET A 252 5.07 -23.17 -55.53
C MET A 252 4.98 -21.62 -55.58
N ASN A 253 6.18 -21.02 -55.52
CA ASN A 253 6.91 -20.21 -56.52
C ASN A 253 6.46 -18.83 -57.05
N ASN A 254 7.50 -17.96 -57.08
CA ASN A 254 7.82 -16.86 -58.01
C ASN A 254 6.85 -15.66 -58.00
N ASP A 255 7.24 -14.40 -58.21
CA ASP A 255 8.23 -13.88 -59.14
C ASP A 255 8.57 -12.40 -58.84
N ARG A 256 9.63 -11.94 -59.52
CA ARG A 256 10.28 -10.63 -59.67
C ARG A 256 9.46 -9.33 -59.52
N GLY A 257 10.16 -8.26 -59.13
CA GLY A 257 9.74 -6.88 -59.38
C GLY A 257 10.75 -5.82 -58.97
N ASP A 258 11.54 -5.36 -59.93
CA ASP A 258 12.61 -4.35 -59.88
C ASP A 258 12.07 -2.91 -60.12
N LYS A 259 12.91 -1.90 -59.84
CA LYS A 259 12.82 -0.44 -60.17
C LYS A 259 12.01 0.44 -59.17
N GLY A 260 12.44 1.64 -58.80
CA GLY A 260 13.56 2.44 -59.30
C GLY A 260 13.69 3.78 -58.58
N ILE A 261 14.81 4.41 -58.92
CA ILE A 261 15.41 5.69 -58.55
C ILE A 261 14.42 6.87 -58.64
N ASN A 262 14.47 7.80 -57.68
CA ASN A 262 14.53 9.22 -58.03
C ASN A 262 15.20 10.10 -56.96
N LYS A 263 16.15 10.88 -57.47
CA LYS A 263 17.01 11.87 -56.83
C LYS A 263 16.47 13.23 -57.25
N VAL A 264 16.13 14.11 -56.32
CA VAL A 264 15.94 15.54 -56.61
C VAL A 264 16.70 16.36 -55.58
N LEU A 265 17.64 17.13 -56.12
CA LEU A 265 18.42 18.18 -55.48
C LEU A 265 17.85 19.54 -55.93
N LEU A 266 18.34 20.61 -55.29
CA LEU A 266 18.08 22.05 -55.47
C LEU A 266 17.12 22.59 -54.40
N GLY A 267 17.47 23.56 -53.55
CA GLY A 267 18.51 24.58 -53.63
C GLY A 267 17.84 25.95 -53.54
N GLY A 268 18.24 26.80 -52.59
CA GLY A 268 17.74 28.17 -52.49
C GLY A 268 18.09 28.86 -51.17
N ALA A 269 19.24 29.55 -51.14
CA ALA A 269 19.53 30.62 -50.20
C ALA A 269 18.80 31.91 -50.63
N VAL A 270 18.59 32.86 -49.71
CA VAL A 270 18.88 34.31 -49.84
C VAL A 270 18.57 35.05 -48.52
N ASN A 271 19.47 35.99 -48.24
CA ASN A 271 19.69 36.93 -47.15
C ASN A 271 18.51 37.83 -46.70
N GLY A 272 18.69 38.46 -45.53
CA GLY A 272 18.03 39.72 -45.19
C GLY A 272 18.29 40.24 -43.77
N ASP A 273 19.38 41.00 -43.59
CA ASP A 273 19.70 41.85 -42.43
C ASP A 273 18.64 42.93 -42.17
N SER A 274 18.48 43.35 -40.89
CA SER A 274 18.21 44.76 -40.50
C SER A 274 18.42 45.01 -39.00
N LYS A 275 19.05 46.16 -38.70
CA LYS A 275 19.59 46.68 -37.44
C LYS A 275 18.67 47.75 -36.79
N LYS A 276 18.78 47.87 -35.44
CA LYS A 276 18.71 49.08 -34.56
C LYS A 276 17.39 49.91 -34.55
N ASP A 277 16.95 50.65 -33.51
CA ASP A 277 17.53 51.50 -32.44
C ASP A 277 16.70 51.37 -31.12
N VAL A 278 17.24 51.39 -29.89
CA VAL A 278 17.57 52.52 -28.97
C VAL A 278 16.51 53.62 -28.83
N ASP A 279 15.89 53.73 -27.64
CA ASP A 279 15.80 55.03 -26.95
C ASP A 279 15.59 54.96 -25.43
N LYS A 280 16.22 55.93 -24.74
CA LYS A 280 16.24 56.16 -23.30
C LYS A 280 15.22 57.24 -22.94
N VAL A 281 14.48 57.08 -21.84
CA VAL A 281 13.92 58.22 -21.08
C VAL A 281 14.10 57.97 -19.57
N LYS A 282 14.79 58.92 -18.93
CA LYS A 282 14.85 59.15 -17.48
C LYS A 282 13.68 60.06 -17.13
N ASP A 283 13.07 59.87 -15.95
CA ASP A 283 12.77 61.00 -15.06
C ASP A 283 12.55 60.59 -13.60
N ASN A 284 12.95 61.51 -12.73
CA ASN A 284 12.96 61.45 -11.27
C ASN A 284 11.59 61.87 -10.70
N LEU A 285 11.19 61.34 -9.53
CA LEU A 285 10.43 62.09 -8.54
C LEU A 285 10.69 61.55 -7.11
N LYS A 286 10.95 62.47 -6.17
CA LYS A 286 11.21 62.27 -4.73
C LYS A 286 9.96 62.57 -3.90
N SER A 287 9.72 61.80 -2.83
CA SER A 287 9.12 62.21 -1.53
C SER A 287 9.30 61.05 -0.52
N SER A 288 10.05 61.20 0.59
CA SER A 288 9.64 61.54 1.97
C SER A 288 8.34 60.84 2.42
N GLY A 289 8.23 60.07 3.50
CA GLY A 289 9.10 59.68 4.61
C GLY A 289 8.19 59.22 5.76
N ALA A 290 8.36 57.98 6.23
CA ALA A 290 7.92 57.48 7.54
C ALA A 290 8.68 56.17 7.77
N ALA A 291 9.55 56.12 8.78
CA ALA A 291 10.31 54.92 9.11
C ALA A 291 9.37 53.90 9.78
N ASP A 292 8.89 52.96 8.98
CA ASP A 292 8.13 51.79 9.44
C ASP A 292 9.07 50.85 10.22
N GLU A 293 8.65 50.40 11.40
CA GLU A 293 9.41 49.47 12.26
C GLU A 293 9.80 48.17 11.54
N ASN A 294 9.16 47.88 10.40
CA ASN A 294 9.52 46.79 9.49
C ASN A 294 10.87 46.99 8.76
N ASP A 295 11.36 48.22 8.55
CA ASP A 295 12.58 48.47 7.75
C ASP A 295 13.88 48.10 8.50
N VAL A 296 13.84 48.01 9.83
CA VAL A 296 14.97 47.50 10.63
C VAL A 296 15.06 45.97 10.53
N TYR A 297 13.92 45.28 10.32
CA TYR A 297 13.89 43.82 10.22
C TYR A 297 14.39 43.30 8.86
N PHE A 298 14.11 44.02 7.77
CA PHE A 298 14.62 43.68 6.42
C PHE A 298 16.13 43.85 6.25
N LYS A 299 16.83 44.52 7.17
CA LYS A 299 18.30 44.59 7.17
C LYS A 299 18.98 43.29 7.62
N ASN A 300 18.29 42.44 8.37
CA ASN A 300 18.88 41.26 9.00
C ASN A 300 18.56 39.94 8.28
N ILE A 301 17.66 39.95 7.30
CA ILE A 301 17.34 38.78 6.48
C ILE A 301 17.75 39.13 5.05
N ASP A 302 18.84 38.53 4.57
CA ASP A 302 19.28 38.75 3.19
C ASP A 302 18.14 38.37 2.24
N ILE A 303 17.67 39.36 1.48
CA ILE A 303 16.56 39.28 0.51
C ILE A 303 16.75 38.10 -0.46
N ARG A 304 18.01 37.67 -0.64
CA ARG A 304 18.41 36.52 -1.48
C ARG A 304 17.92 35.17 -0.97
N ASN A 305 17.51 35.05 0.29
CA ASN A 305 17.23 33.74 0.87
C ASN A 305 15.88 33.14 0.44
N TYR A 306 14.94 33.98 -0.01
CA TYR A 306 13.62 33.50 -0.46
C TYR A 306 13.33 33.81 -1.92
N ILE A 307 14.04 34.75 -2.55
CA ILE A 307 13.86 35.04 -3.97
C ILE A 307 15.04 34.48 -4.76
N THR A 308 14.77 33.49 -5.60
CA THR A 308 15.76 32.89 -6.51
C THR A 308 15.43 33.24 -7.96
N ASP A 309 16.44 33.22 -8.82
CA ASP A 309 16.23 33.31 -10.27
C ASP A 309 15.98 31.92 -10.84
N TYR A 310 14.83 31.73 -11.48
CA TYR A 310 14.52 30.51 -12.23
C TYR A 310 14.18 30.88 -13.68
N LYS A 311 15.07 30.52 -14.60
CA LYS A 311 14.96 30.81 -16.05
C LYS A 311 14.79 32.31 -16.36
N GLY A 312 15.55 33.17 -15.68
CA GLY A 312 15.50 34.63 -15.86
C GLY A 312 14.25 35.30 -15.27
N LYS A 313 13.39 34.55 -14.58
CA LYS A 313 12.25 35.09 -13.81
C LYS A 313 12.52 34.92 -12.32
N LYS A 314 12.13 35.93 -11.53
CA LYS A 314 12.22 35.88 -10.06
C LYS A 314 11.14 34.93 -9.53
N TRP A 315 11.55 33.98 -8.68
CA TRP A 315 10.72 32.97 -8.03
C TRP A 315 10.84 33.16 -6.52
N CYS A 316 9.72 33.20 -5.80
CA CYS A 316 9.71 33.15 -4.34
C CYS A 316 9.61 31.71 -3.83
N VAL A 317 10.68 31.19 -3.21
CA VAL A 317 10.76 29.81 -2.70
C VAL A 317 9.74 29.57 -1.59
N LEU A 318 9.49 30.58 -0.74
CA LEU A 318 8.55 30.46 0.36
C LEU A 318 7.09 30.36 -0.10
N CYS A 319 6.72 31.15 -1.11
CA CYS A 319 5.37 31.19 -1.67
C CYS A 319 5.17 30.21 -2.82
N SER A 320 6.25 29.57 -3.30
CA SER A 320 6.27 28.75 -4.52
C SER A 320 5.62 29.43 -5.73
N CYS A 321 5.85 30.73 -5.93
CA CYS A 321 5.23 31.50 -7.00
C CYS A 321 6.23 32.34 -7.80
N PHE A 322 5.92 32.51 -9.10
CA PHE A 322 6.66 33.38 -9.99
C PHE A 322 6.22 34.84 -9.82
N LEU A 323 7.19 35.75 -9.76
CA LEU A 323 6.94 37.18 -9.60
C LEU A 323 6.82 37.86 -10.96
N THR A 324 5.81 37.48 -11.73
CA THR A 324 5.63 38.00 -13.10
C THR A 324 5.10 39.43 -13.12
N ASN A 325 4.30 39.82 -12.12
CA ASN A 325 3.56 41.09 -12.12
C ASN A 325 3.81 41.97 -10.88
N CYS A 326 4.80 41.64 -10.04
CA CYS A 326 5.14 42.44 -8.87
C CYS A 326 6.65 42.45 -8.66
N HIS A 327 7.19 43.57 -8.19
CA HIS A 327 8.61 43.65 -7.89
C HIS A 327 8.93 42.77 -6.68
N PRO A 328 10.09 42.06 -6.61
CA PRO A 328 10.43 41.21 -5.48
C PRO A 328 10.27 41.86 -4.11
N LYS A 329 10.61 43.14 -3.99
CA LYS A 329 10.42 43.91 -2.74
C LYS A 329 8.95 44.08 -2.35
N GLU A 330 8.05 44.26 -3.32
CA GLU A 330 6.61 44.39 -3.07
C GLU A 330 6.01 43.03 -2.70
N HIS A 331 6.44 41.96 -3.37
CA HIS A 331 6.03 40.60 -3.02
C HIS A 331 6.41 40.24 -1.58
N LEU A 332 7.64 40.55 -1.14
CA LEU A 332 8.08 40.30 0.23
C LEU A 332 7.28 41.09 1.27
N ARG A 333 6.75 42.26 0.89
CA ARG A 333 5.86 43.09 1.72
C ARG A 333 4.39 42.68 1.60
N SER A 334 4.04 41.78 0.69
CA SER A 334 2.65 41.36 0.49
C SER A 334 2.11 40.62 1.72
N VAL A 335 0.80 40.80 1.97
CA VAL A 335 0.10 40.11 3.07
C VAL A 335 0.25 38.59 2.95
N HIS A 336 0.19 38.06 1.72
CA HIS A 336 0.37 36.64 1.43
C HIS A 336 1.74 36.12 1.89
N HIS A 337 2.83 36.79 1.50
CA HIS A 337 4.19 36.39 1.87
C HIS A 337 4.41 36.47 3.38
N ASN A 338 3.93 37.54 4.02
CA ASN A 338 4.04 37.74 5.46
C ASN A 338 3.27 36.69 6.27
N SER A 339 2.09 36.25 5.80
CA SER A 339 1.31 35.19 6.45
C SER A 339 2.03 33.83 6.38
N LEU A 340 2.63 33.49 5.23
CA LEU A 340 3.42 32.27 5.08
C LEU A 340 4.71 32.31 5.92
N MET A 341 5.38 33.47 5.99
CA MET A 341 6.52 33.68 6.89
C MET A 341 6.14 33.45 8.36
N LYS A 342 5.00 33.99 8.82
CA LYS A 342 4.50 33.78 10.18
C LYS A 342 4.21 32.31 10.47
N LEU A 343 3.63 31.58 9.52
CA LEU A 343 3.37 30.14 9.65
C LEU A 343 4.67 29.32 9.76
N HIS A 344 5.67 29.62 8.93
CA HIS A 344 6.97 28.97 9.01
C HIS A 344 7.71 29.30 10.32
N LYS A 345 7.63 30.56 10.78
CA LYS A 345 8.21 30.98 12.06
C LYS A 345 7.52 30.31 13.25
N GLY A 346 6.19 30.21 13.24
CA GLY A 346 5.45 29.47 14.27
C GLY A 346 5.87 28.00 14.37
N LYS A 347 6.22 27.37 13.24
CA LYS A 347 6.76 25.99 13.21
C LYS A 347 8.21 25.91 13.69
N ALA A 348 9.06 26.89 13.37
CA ALA A 348 10.45 26.93 13.81
C ALA A 348 10.58 27.23 15.31
N ASP A 349 9.80 28.18 15.82
CA ASP A 349 9.81 28.59 17.24
C ASP A 349 9.20 27.50 18.14
N ASN A 350 8.17 26.78 17.66
CA ASN A 350 7.64 25.59 18.36
C ASN A 350 8.60 24.39 18.28
N GLY A 351 9.37 24.25 17.21
CA GLY A 351 10.38 23.20 17.05
C GLY A 351 11.64 23.43 17.90
N GLN A 352 12.05 24.68 18.12
CA GLN A 352 13.25 25.01 18.90
C GLN A 352 13.00 25.08 20.42
N LYS A 353 11.81 25.51 20.88
CA LYS A 353 11.50 25.53 22.33
C LYS A 353 11.22 24.13 22.90
N ALA A 354 10.78 23.16 22.10
CA ALA A 354 10.57 21.79 22.55
C ALA A 354 11.83 20.90 22.48
N ASN A 355 12.79 21.19 21.59
CA ASN A 355 13.97 20.33 21.38
C ASN A 355 15.27 20.82 22.05
N ALA A 356 15.38 22.11 22.42
CA ALA A 356 16.63 22.62 22.99
C ALA A 356 16.80 22.36 24.50
N SER A 357 15.71 22.28 25.28
CA SER A 357 15.84 22.02 26.74
C SER A 357 15.94 20.53 27.11
N ALA A 358 15.53 19.62 26.22
CA ALA A 358 15.59 18.18 26.48
C ALA A 358 16.92 17.53 26.01
N LYS A 359 17.50 17.98 24.90
CA LYS A 359 18.72 17.36 24.34
C LYS A 359 20.03 17.77 25.01
N SER A 360 20.11 18.94 25.65
CA SER A 360 21.35 19.36 26.34
C SER A 360 21.61 18.61 27.65
N ASN A 361 20.57 18.09 28.30
CA ASN A 361 20.70 17.42 29.60
C ASN A 361 20.95 15.90 29.48
N MET A 362 20.56 15.26 28.37
CA MET A 362 20.63 13.80 28.25
C MET A 362 22.07 13.26 28.18
N ASN A 363 23.01 14.04 27.61
CA ASN A 363 24.42 13.64 27.53
C ASN A 363 25.10 13.57 28.90
N ASP A 364 24.70 14.43 29.85
CA ASP A 364 25.24 14.44 31.21
C ASP A 364 24.76 13.22 32.04
N PHE A 365 23.62 12.63 31.67
CA PHE A 365 23.07 11.46 32.37
C PHE A 365 23.58 10.11 31.85
N VAL A 366 24.21 10.04 30.67
CA VAL A 366 24.68 8.79 30.08
C VAL A 366 25.63 8.05 31.03
N SER A 367 26.59 8.75 31.63
CA SER A 367 27.53 8.15 32.59
C SER A 367 26.80 7.59 33.82
N ARG A 368 25.87 8.37 34.40
CA ARG A 368 25.06 7.96 35.56
C ARG A 368 24.23 6.70 35.28
N TYR A 369 23.65 6.58 34.09
CA TYR A 369 22.81 5.45 33.72
C TYR A 369 23.65 4.21 33.36
N GLN A 370 24.81 4.39 32.73
CA GLN A 370 25.76 3.30 32.47
C GLN A 370 26.31 2.68 33.77
N GLU A 371 26.62 3.49 34.78
CA GLU A 371 26.99 3.01 36.13
C GLU A 371 25.92 2.12 36.76
N ASN A 372 24.65 2.34 36.42
CA ASN A 372 23.53 1.54 36.88
C ASN A 372 23.23 0.32 35.99
N ASN A 373 24.14 -0.02 35.07
CA ASN A 373 24.04 -1.10 34.09
C ASN A 373 22.92 -0.90 33.06
N ILE A 374 22.62 0.35 32.70
CA ILE A 374 21.70 0.68 31.61
C ILE A 374 22.53 1.07 30.38
N ASN A 375 22.37 0.30 29.31
CA ASN A 375 23.00 0.58 28.03
C ASN A 375 22.11 1.55 27.24
N MET A 376 22.61 2.74 26.96
CA MET A 376 21.90 3.75 26.19
C MET A 376 22.48 3.84 24.78
N ASN A 377 21.61 3.78 23.78
CA ASN A 377 21.96 4.05 22.40
C ASN A 377 21.28 5.35 21.98
N LEU A 378 22.04 6.44 22.03
CA LEU A 378 21.58 7.80 21.68
C LEU A 378 21.17 7.93 20.21
N ILE A 379 21.73 7.11 19.31
CA ILE A 379 21.43 7.15 17.88
C ILE A 379 20.04 6.56 17.61
N ASN A 380 19.72 5.48 18.32
CA ASN A 380 18.46 4.75 18.14
C ASN A 380 17.41 5.15 19.20
N GLU A 381 17.71 6.09 20.09
CA GLU A 381 16.88 6.48 21.23
C GLU A 381 16.33 5.26 21.99
N THR A 382 17.22 4.35 22.40
CA THR A 382 16.85 3.13 23.15
C THR A 382 17.69 2.94 24.42
N ALA A 383 17.05 2.49 25.50
CA ALA A 383 17.69 2.16 26.77
C ALA A 383 17.41 0.69 27.16
N PHE A 384 18.46 -0.04 27.55
CA PHE A 384 18.36 -1.46 27.91
C PHE A 384 19.03 -1.73 29.25
N CYS A 385 18.30 -2.29 30.22
CA CYS A 385 18.85 -2.66 31.51
C CYS A 385 19.50 -4.05 31.48
N LYS A 386 20.81 -4.13 31.71
CA LYS A 386 21.53 -5.40 31.76
C LYS A 386 21.20 -6.23 33.02
N LYS A 387 20.66 -5.61 34.09
CA LYS A 387 20.31 -6.33 35.34
C LYS A 387 19.08 -7.22 35.19
N CYS A 388 18.05 -6.76 34.47
CA CYS A 388 16.82 -7.53 34.25
C CYS A 388 16.57 -7.91 32.79
N SER A 389 17.45 -7.52 31.86
CA SER A 389 17.31 -7.74 30.43
C SER A 389 16.02 -7.18 29.82
N LYS A 390 15.56 -6.01 30.30
CA LYS A 390 14.37 -5.32 29.78
C LYS A 390 14.77 -4.07 29.00
N ASN A 391 14.04 -3.80 27.92
CA ASN A 391 14.03 -2.49 27.27
C ASN A 391 13.24 -1.51 28.15
N ILE A 392 13.75 -0.29 28.29
CA ILE A 392 13.14 0.82 29.03
C ILE A 392 12.86 1.92 28.00
N ASP A 393 11.76 2.64 28.17
CA ASP A 393 11.48 3.84 27.39
C ASP A 393 12.63 4.86 27.53
N PHE A 394 12.99 5.51 26.41
CA PHE A 394 14.15 6.40 26.33
C PHE A 394 13.85 7.80 26.88
N ASP A 395 13.48 7.83 28.15
CA ASP A 395 13.07 9.00 28.91
C ASP A 395 13.73 8.95 30.31
N THR A 396 14.16 10.09 30.84
CA THR A 396 14.91 10.15 32.10
C THR A 396 14.11 9.63 33.28
N ASP A 397 12.82 9.96 33.35
CA ASP A 397 11.96 9.57 34.48
C ASP A 397 11.72 8.06 34.48
N SER A 398 11.52 7.48 33.29
CA SER A 398 11.35 6.05 33.09
C SER A 398 12.60 5.26 33.47
N ILE A 399 13.77 5.75 33.08
CA ILE A 399 15.08 5.15 33.40
C ILE A 399 15.36 5.25 34.91
N ASP A 400 15.14 6.40 35.54
CA ASP A 400 15.37 6.59 36.97
C ASP A 400 14.41 5.75 37.83
N LYS A 401 13.13 5.68 37.46
CA LYS A 401 12.15 4.80 38.12
C LYS A 401 12.59 3.34 38.06
N HIS A 402 13.06 2.89 36.90
CA HIS A 402 13.56 1.53 36.73
C HIS A 402 14.81 1.22 37.58
N ILE A 403 15.73 2.18 37.70
CA ILE A 403 16.89 2.06 38.59
C ILE A 403 16.45 1.90 40.05
N GLU A 404 15.44 2.66 40.49
CA GLU A 404 14.95 2.60 41.87
C GLU A 404 14.24 1.27 42.18
N GLU A 405 13.49 0.71 41.22
CA GLU A 405 12.92 -0.65 41.34
C GLU A 405 14.00 -1.69 41.65
N HIS A 406 15.16 -1.60 41.01
CA HIS A 406 16.30 -2.46 41.30
C HIS A 406 16.88 -2.26 42.71
N LYS A 407 16.95 -1.02 43.20
CA LYS A 407 17.42 -0.73 44.57
C LYS A 407 16.46 -1.29 45.62
N ILE A 408 15.16 -1.18 45.40
CA ILE A 408 14.13 -1.72 46.30
C ILE A 408 14.18 -3.25 46.30
N ALA A 409 14.32 -3.88 45.12
CA ALA A 409 14.42 -5.34 45.01
C ALA A 409 15.63 -5.90 45.78
N MET A 410 16.80 -5.25 45.69
CA MET A 410 18.00 -5.68 46.41
C MET A 410 17.92 -5.51 47.93
N LYS A 411 17.15 -4.53 48.43
CA LYS A 411 16.92 -4.38 49.88
C LYS A 411 16.04 -5.49 50.45
N LYS A 412 15.12 -6.05 49.67
CA LYS A 412 14.24 -7.15 50.11
C LYS A 412 14.95 -8.50 50.24
N THR A 413 16.04 -8.74 49.49
CA THR A 413 16.73 -10.04 49.47
C THR A 413 17.72 -10.24 50.64
N LYS A 414 18.01 -9.21 51.45
CA LYS A 414 18.95 -9.32 52.58
C LYS A 414 18.33 -9.83 53.88
N ASN A 415 16.99 -9.97 53.94
CA ASN A 415 16.33 -10.57 55.08
C ASN A 415 15.82 -11.95 54.69
N ASN A 416 16.41 -12.97 55.33
CA ASN A 416 15.89 -14.32 55.46
C ASN A 416 16.22 -15.32 54.34
N VAL A 417 17.44 -15.89 54.37
CA VAL A 417 17.62 -17.32 54.03
C VAL A 417 18.70 -17.91 54.95
N GLN A 418 18.26 -18.74 55.87
CA GLN A 418 19.07 -19.60 56.72
C GLN A 418 19.63 -20.75 55.86
N LEU A 419 20.96 -20.87 55.87
CA LEU A 419 21.77 -21.84 55.13
C LEU A 419 21.48 -23.26 55.63
N VAL A 420 21.03 -24.17 54.76
CA VAL A 420 21.08 -25.62 55.01
C VAL A 420 21.98 -26.28 53.97
N SER A 421 23.00 -26.94 54.50
CA SER A 421 24.05 -27.68 53.81
C SER A 421 23.60 -29.11 53.50
N GLY A 422 23.91 -29.60 52.29
CA GLY A 422 24.49 -30.94 52.14
C GLY A 422 23.81 -31.94 51.19
N MET A 423 24.67 -32.87 50.73
CA MET A 423 24.43 -34.15 50.02
C MET A 423 24.45 -34.05 48.47
N LYS A 424 25.58 -34.35 47.81
CA LYS A 424 26.21 -35.66 47.49
C LYS A 424 25.39 -36.53 46.51
N SER A 425 25.95 -36.66 45.31
CA SER A 425 25.62 -37.59 44.24
C SER A 425 26.01 -39.03 44.56
N ASN A 426 25.21 -40.03 44.11
CA ASN A 426 25.66 -41.33 43.56
C ASN A 426 24.48 -42.25 43.18
N GLY A 427 24.68 -43.06 42.12
CA GLY A 427 24.00 -44.34 41.82
C GLY A 427 22.68 -44.23 41.04
N SER A 428 22.53 -44.59 39.76
CA SER A 428 22.65 -45.92 39.13
C SER A 428 21.86 -47.00 39.85
N GLU A 429 20.65 -47.35 39.35
CA GLU A 429 20.22 -48.75 39.25
C GLU A 429 18.99 -48.95 38.34
N ARG A 430 19.06 -50.05 37.57
CA ARG A 430 18.02 -50.70 36.77
C ARG A 430 17.00 -51.37 37.70
N THR A 431 15.74 -51.53 37.25
CA THR A 431 14.92 -52.79 37.33
C THR A 431 13.51 -52.55 36.79
N THR A 432 13.14 -53.14 35.64
CA THR A 432 12.33 -54.37 35.44
C THR A 432 10.81 -54.22 35.62
N LEU A 433 10.14 -54.46 34.49
CA LEU A 433 8.77 -54.89 34.28
C LEU A 433 8.25 -55.87 35.34
N PHE A 434 7.01 -55.68 35.81
CA PHE A 434 6.10 -56.76 36.15
C PHE A 434 4.64 -56.34 35.92
N THR A 435 3.96 -57.16 35.12
CA THR A 435 2.51 -57.22 34.86
C THR A 435 1.77 -57.85 36.05
N ASN A 436 0.53 -57.42 36.30
CA ASN A 436 -0.47 -58.19 37.05
C ASN A 436 -1.81 -58.23 36.30
N PRO A 437 -2.44 -59.42 36.15
CA PRO A 437 -3.79 -59.57 35.62
C PRO A 437 -4.81 -59.70 36.75
N VAL A 438 -6.02 -59.13 36.59
CA VAL A 438 -7.17 -59.48 37.44
C VAL A 438 -8.42 -59.54 36.56
N LEU A 439 -8.90 -60.77 36.35
CA LEU A 439 -10.29 -61.07 36.04
C LEU A 439 -11.09 -60.97 37.35
N LEU A 440 -12.31 -60.43 37.29
CA LEU A 440 -13.47 -60.98 38.01
C LEU A 440 -14.76 -60.37 37.43
N ALA A 441 -15.77 -61.23 37.36
CA ALA A 441 -17.04 -61.03 36.68
C ALA A 441 -18.16 -60.56 37.63
N SER A 442 -19.31 -60.30 36.99
CA SER A 442 -20.69 -60.29 37.52
C SER A 442 -21.28 -58.95 37.99
N ALA A 443 -22.34 -58.50 37.29
CA ALA A 443 -23.74 -58.62 37.75
C ALA A 443 -24.64 -57.76 36.85
N GLU A 444 -25.56 -58.41 36.13
CA GLU A 444 -26.58 -57.77 35.30
C GLU A 444 -27.74 -57.29 36.19
N THR A 445 -28.01 -55.98 36.20
CA THR A 445 -29.26 -55.40 36.70
C THR A 445 -30.11 -54.93 35.53
N LYS A 446 -31.25 -55.60 35.33
CA LYS A 446 -32.32 -55.17 34.41
C LYS A 446 -32.99 -53.92 34.99
N ILE A 447 -32.81 -52.78 34.32
CA ILE A 447 -33.57 -51.55 34.56
C ILE A 447 -34.47 -51.32 33.36
N ASP A 448 -35.77 -51.17 33.62
CA ASP A 448 -36.80 -50.88 32.65
C ASP A 448 -36.48 -49.62 31.82
N LYS A 449 -36.40 -49.79 30.50
CA LYS A 449 -36.13 -48.71 29.55
C LYS A 449 -37.34 -47.78 29.43
N PRO A 450 -37.22 -46.48 29.77
CA PRO A 450 -38.22 -45.51 29.36
C PRO A 450 -38.19 -45.38 27.82
N LYS A 451 -39.37 -45.46 27.18
CA LYS A 451 -39.54 -45.23 25.74
C LYS A 451 -38.95 -43.86 25.38
N THR A 452 -37.73 -43.86 24.88
CA THR A 452 -37.00 -42.65 24.49
C THR A 452 -37.68 -42.09 23.26
N LYS A 453 -38.31 -40.93 23.42
CA LYS A 453 -38.90 -40.16 22.30
C LYS A 453 -37.78 -39.98 21.26
N LEU A 454 -37.98 -40.52 20.05
CA LEU A 454 -36.98 -40.49 18.99
C LEU A 454 -36.73 -39.02 18.62
N MET A 455 -35.66 -38.45 19.17
CA MET A 455 -35.28 -37.07 18.92
C MET A 455 -34.96 -36.91 17.43
N THR A 456 -35.57 -35.93 16.78
CA THR A 456 -35.37 -35.74 15.35
C THR A 456 -33.95 -35.27 15.08
N LEU A 457 -33.38 -35.61 13.92
CA LEU A 457 -32.00 -35.23 13.59
C LEU A 457 -31.79 -33.71 13.60
N GLN A 458 -32.84 -32.95 13.31
CA GLN A 458 -32.82 -31.48 13.32
C GLN A 458 -32.75 -30.93 14.75
N GLU A 459 -33.44 -31.55 15.71
CA GLU A 459 -33.29 -31.23 17.13
C GLU A 459 -31.90 -31.59 17.64
N PHE A 460 -31.34 -32.72 17.20
CA PHE A 460 -29.95 -33.11 17.52
C PHE A 460 -28.92 -32.11 16.99
N ALA A 461 -29.07 -31.69 15.72
CA ALA A 461 -28.20 -30.68 15.13
C ALA A 461 -28.27 -29.35 15.90
N LYS A 462 -29.48 -28.91 16.27
CA LYS A 462 -29.67 -27.65 16.99
C LYS A 462 -29.08 -27.69 18.40
N THR A 463 -29.22 -28.81 19.12
CA THR A 463 -28.70 -28.98 20.49
C THR A 463 -27.18 -29.02 20.55
N HIS A 464 -26.50 -29.40 19.47
CA HIS A 464 -25.04 -29.49 19.41
C HIS A 464 -24.39 -28.39 18.57
N GLY A 465 -25.09 -27.27 18.31
CA GLY A 465 -24.52 -26.11 17.64
C GLY A 465 -24.17 -26.36 16.16
N PHE A 466 -25.01 -27.10 15.43
CA PHE A 466 -24.89 -27.26 13.99
C PHE A 466 -25.89 -26.38 13.23
N THR A 467 -25.48 -25.87 12.07
CA THR A 467 -26.37 -25.20 11.11
C THR A 467 -26.58 -26.08 9.88
N ARG A 468 -27.84 -26.37 9.53
CA ARG A 468 -28.20 -27.14 8.34
C ARG A 468 -28.03 -26.29 7.09
N ASN A 469 -27.30 -26.79 6.10
CA ASN A 469 -27.32 -26.26 4.75
C ASN A 469 -28.47 -26.91 3.98
N THR A 470 -29.37 -26.10 3.43
CA THR A 470 -30.53 -26.57 2.67
C THR A 470 -30.15 -27.07 1.27
N ALA A 471 -29.06 -26.57 0.70
CA ALA A 471 -28.68 -26.89 -0.68
C ALA A 471 -28.21 -28.33 -0.87
N ASP A 472 -27.45 -28.88 0.08
CA ASP A 472 -26.85 -30.21 0.00
C ASP A 472 -27.23 -31.12 1.20
N ASN A 473 -28.15 -30.66 2.04
CA ASN A 473 -28.53 -31.31 3.30
C ASN A 473 -27.37 -31.58 4.28
N SER A 474 -26.21 -30.94 4.10
CA SER A 474 -25.09 -31.05 5.04
C SER A 474 -25.30 -30.18 6.29
N TYR A 475 -24.45 -30.37 7.30
CA TYR A 475 -24.47 -29.59 8.54
C TYR A 475 -23.09 -29.00 8.80
N TYR A 476 -23.06 -27.73 9.22
CA TYR A 476 -21.84 -27.03 9.62
C TYR A 476 -21.68 -27.10 11.14
N CYS A 477 -20.52 -27.55 11.62
CA CYS A 477 -20.19 -27.55 13.04
C CYS A 477 -19.44 -26.27 13.43
N HIS A 478 -20.03 -25.41 14.25
CA HIS A 478 -19.37 -24.18 14.71
C HIS A 478 -18.21 -24.44 15.68
N ALA A 479 -18.25 -25.56 16.42
CA ALA A 479 -17.17 -25.92 17.34
C ALA A 479 -15.89 -26.36 16.62
N CYS A 480 -16.02 -26.99 15.44
CA CYS A 480 -14.90 -27.57 14.69
C CYS A 480 -14.63 -26.89 13.35
N ASP A 481 -15.40 -25.86 13.00
CA ASP A 481 -15.31 -25.11 11.75
C ASP A 481 -15.28 -26.01 10.49
N ARG A 482 -16.15 -27.04 10.46
CA ARG A 482 -16.20 -27.98 9.35
C ARG A 482 -17.61 -28.42 8.97
N ARG A 483 -17.80 -28.64 7.67
CA ARG A 483 -19.03 -29.18 7.08
C ARG A 483 -19.04 -30.71 7.14
N LEU A 484 -20.19 -31.30 7.45
CA LEU A 484 -20.39 -32.72 7.69
C LEU A 484 -21.62 -33.22 6.94
N ALA A 485 -21.53 -34.46 6.44
CA ALA A 485 -22.69 -35.17 5.91
C ALA A 485 -23.65 -35.57 7.03
N THR A 486 -24.95 -35.65 6.72
CA THR A 486 -26.05 -35.99 7.64
C THR A 486 -25.82 -37.24 8.49
N ASN A 487 -25.19 -38.27 7.90
CA ASN A 487 -24.89 -39.55 8.56
C ASN A 487 -23.65 -39.50 9.48
N LYS A 488 -22.88 -38.41 9.46
CA LYS A 488 -21.65 -38.24 10.24
C LYS A 488 -21.80 -37.32 11.46
N LEU A 489 -22.97 -36.73 11.70
CA LEU A 489 -23.17 -35.82 12.83
C LEU A 489 -22.92 -36.49 14.19
N LYS A 490 -23.52 -37.66 14.45
CA LYS A 490 -23.39 -38.33 15.74
C LYS A 490 -21.94 -38.74 16.02
N GLU A 491 -21.30 -39.39 15.05
CA GLU A 491 -19.88 -39.75 15.10
C GLU A 491 -18.97 -38.54 15.31
N HIS A 492 -19.32 -37.39 14.72
CA HIS A 492 -18.60 -36.14 14.91
C HIS A 492 -18.74 -35.59 16.33
N VAL A 493 -19.96 -35.56 16.89
CA VAL A 493 -20.22 -35.06 18.25
C VAL A 493 -19.48 -35.90 19.29
N ASP A 494 -19.44 -37.21 19.09
CA ASP A 494 -18.75 -38.15 19.99
C ASP A 494 -17.21 -38.12 19.83
N ASN A 495 -16.70 -37.40 18.83
CA ASN A 495 -15.26 -37.31 18.59
C ASN A 495 -14.56 -36.49 19.69
N LYS A 496 -13.48 -37.04 20.24
CA LYS A 496 -12.68 -36.39 21.29
C LYS A 496 -12.25 -34.95 20.90
N THR A 497 -11.87 -34.73 19.65
CA THR A 497 -11.48 -33.39 19.17
C THR A 497 -12.63 -32.40 19.21
N HIS A 498 -13.86 -32.84 18.91
CA HIS A 498 -15.05 -31.98 19.01
C HIS A 498 -15.36 -31.64 20.47
N ILE A 499 -15.31 -32.63 21.37
CA ILE A 499 -15.52 -32.44 22.81
C ILE A 499 -14.48 -31.46 23.37
N ASP A 500 -13.21 -31.63 23.01
CA ASP A 500 -12.12 -30.75 23.44
C ASP A 500 -12.29 -29.34 22.87
N ASN A 501 -12.73 -29.19 21.61
CA ASN A 501 -13.03 -27.88 21.03
C ASN A 501 -14.21 -27.17 21.73
N ILE A 502 -15.27 -27.91 22.10
CA ILE A 502 -16.37 -27.36 22.91
C ILE A 502 -15.86 -26.95 24.29
N LYS A 503 -15.06 -27.79 24.95
CA LYS A 503 -14.48 -27.47 26.26
C LYS A 503 -13.55 -26.27 26.20
N ASN A 504 -12.72 -26.17 25.17
CA ASN A 504 -11.82 -25.04 24.98
C ASN A 504 -12.57 -23.74 24.66
N LYS A 505 -13.66 -23.81 23.87
CA LYS A 505 -14.57 -22.67 23.63
C LYS A 505 -15.40 -22.27 24.85
N THR A 506 -15.60 -23.17 25.81
CA THR A 506 -16.33 -22.86 27.07
C THR A 506 -15.41 -22.45 28.22
N THR A 507 -14.09 -22.69 28.11
CA THR A 507 -13.10 -22.36 29.16
C THR A 507 -12.20 -21.15 28.83
N LYS A 508 -12.02 -20.82 27.54
CA LYS A 508 -11.81 -19.43 27.11
C LYS A 508 -13.22 -18.86 27.01
N THR A 509 -13.73 -18.00 27.87
CA THR A 509 -13.28 -16.64 28.12
C THR A 509 -14.12 -16.17 29.33
N GLU A 510 -13.53 -15.59 30.37
CA GLU A 510 -14.24 -14.49 31.03
C GLU A 510 -14.34 -13.41 29.95
N GLU A 511 -15.39 -13.48 29.13
CA GLU A 511 -15.60 -12.58 28.00
C GLU A 511 -15.37 -11.17 28.52
N LYS A 512 -14.32 -10.51 28.01
CA LYS A 512 -14.24 -9.07 28.13
C LYS A 512 -15.51 -8.56 27.48
N ALA A 513 -16.50 -8.21 28.29
CA ALA A 513 -17.83 -7.85 27.82
C ALA A 513 -17.68 -6.69 26.83
N VAL A 514 -17.75 -7.01 25.54
CA VAL A 514 -17.63 -6.02 24.47
C VAL A 514 -18.89 -5.17 24.56
N THR A 515 -18.73 -3.89 24.91
CA THR A 515 -19.87 -2.97 24.96
C THR A 515 -20.41 -2.78 23.56
N LYS A 516 -21.69 -3.07 23.38
CA LYS A 516 -22.41 -3.03 22.10
C LYS A 516 -23.61 -2.08 22.23
N LYS A 517 -23.92 -1.34 21.17
CA LYS A 517 -25.09 -0.45 21.08
C LYS A 517 -25.88 -0.71 19.79
N PRO A 518 -27.20 -0.56 19.78
CA PRO A 518 -27.98 -0.59 18.53
C PRO A 518 -27.41 0.38 17.48
N LEU A 519 -27.44 0.00 16.20
CA LEU A 519 -26.91 0.84 15.11
C LEU A 519 -27.53 2.25 15.10
N LEU A 520 -28.84 2.33 15.31
CA LEU A 520 -29.59 3.60 15.31
C LEU A 520 -29.26 4.51 16.51
N ASP A 521 -28.70 3.95 17.59
CA ASP A 521 -28.23 4.75 18.74
C ASP A 521 -26.83 5.31 18.51
N VAL A 522 -26.11 4.83 17.49
CA VAL A 522 -24.76 5.27 17.16
C VAL A 522 -24.75 6.12 15.89
N VAL A 523 -25.59 5.85 14.90
CA VAL A 523 -25.62 6.55 13.61
C VAL A 523 -26.70 7.63 13.65
N GLU A 524 -26.28 8.88 13.85
CA GLU A 524 -27.17 10.05 13.91
C GLU A 524 -27.37 10.70 12.54
N VAL A 525 -26.28 10.83 11.78
CA VAL A 525 -26.25 11.51 10.47
C VAL A 525 -25.45 10.68 9.48
N GLY A 526 -26.03 10.47 8.29
CA GLY A 526 -25.37 9.87 7.14
C GLY A 526 -25.45 10.78 5.93
N GLU A 527 -24.31 11.22 5.40
CA GLU A 527 -24.23 11.96 4.13
C GLU A 527 -23.64 11.06 3.04
N PHE A 528 -24.33 10.94 1.91
CA PHE A 528 -23.82 10.24 0.74
C PHE A 528 -22.98 11.18 -0.11
N ILE A 529 -21.75 10.76 -0.42
CA ILE A 529 -20.80 11.50 -1.24
C ILE A 529 -20.41 10.62 -2.41
N GLU A 530 -20.56 11.13 -3.63
CA GLU A 530 -20.08 10.46 -4.84
C GLU A 530 -18.58 10.77 -5.02
N ASP A 531 -17.72 9.75 -4.92
CA ASP A 531 -16.30 9.84 -5.24
C ASP A 531 -16.10 9.51 -6.72
N ILE A 532 -16.28 10.54 -7.57
CA ILE A 532 -16.20 10.44 -9.03
C ILE A 532 -14.86 9.85 -9.49
N GLU A 533 -13.77 10.12 -8.78
CA GLU A 533 -12.44 9.63 -9.17
C GLU A 533 -12.32 8.10 -9.07
N ARG A 534 -13.14 7.48 -8.22
CA ARG A 534 -13.06 6.03 -7.93
C ARG A 534 -14.28 5.25 -8.36
N ASP A 535 -15.31 5.94 -8.87
CA ASP A 535 -16.62 5.35 -9.13
C ASP A 535 -17.16 4.65 -7.87
N GLU A 536 -16.96 5.28 -6.71
CA GLU A 536 -17.40 4.76 -5.40
C GLU A 536 -18.40 5.71 -4.75
N THR A 537 -19.47 5.16 -4.18
CA THR A 537 -20.35 5.90 -3.28
C THR A 537 -19.83 5.77 -1.84
N ILE A 538 -19.55 6.90 -1.22
CA ILE A 538 -19.10 6.99 0.17
C ILE A 538 -20.28 7.39 1.06
N LEU A 539 -20.31 6.85 2.27
CA LEU A 539 -21.19 7.28 3.34
C LEU A 539 -20.34 7.89 4.47
N LEU A 540 -20.56 9.18 4.72
CA LEU A 540 -19.98 9.91 5.85
C LEU A 540 -20.93 9.79 7.05
N ILE A 541 -20.50 9.09 8.09
CA ILE A 541 -21.31 8.85 9.30
C ILE A 541 -20.83 9.74 10.43
N ASN A 542 -21.74 10.52 11.01
CA ASN A 542 -21.53 11.43 12.15
C ASN A 542 -20.32 12.36 11.97
N ASN A 543 -19.99 12.75 10.73
CA ASN A 543 -18.77 13.49 10.41
C ASN A 543 -17.46 12.83 10.92
N LYS A 544 -17.51 11.53 11.26
CA LYS A 544 -16.43 10.79 11.90
C LYS A 544 -15.94 9.61 11.06
N TYR A 545 -16.84 8.87 10.43
CA TYR A 545 -16.47 7.66 9.69
C TYR A 545 -16.66 7.87 8.19
N TRP A 546 -15.58 7.69 7.43
CA TRP A 546 -15.59 7.71 5.96
C TRP A 546 -15.62 6.27 5.44
N LEU A 547 -16.81 5.76 5.13
CA LEU A 547 -17.02 4.37 4.77
C LEU A 547 -17.49 4.24 3.33
N ASN A 548 -17.15 3.14 2.67
CA ASN A 548 -17.80 2.78 1.41
C ASN A 548 -19.28 2.41 1.70
N ALA A 549 -20.21 2.91 0.88
CA ALA A 549 -21.64 2.68 1.08
C ALA A 549 -22.00 1.18 1.08
N PHE A 550 -21.36 0.36 0.25
CA PHE A 550 -21.55 -1.09 0.28
C PHE A 550 -21.07 -1.71 1.59
N GLY A 551 -19.96 -1.21 2.14
CA GLY A 551 -19.51 -1.58 3.48
C GLY A 551 -20.57 -1.30 4.53
N PHE A 552 -21.21 -0.12 4.49
CA PHE A 552 -22.31 0.20 5.39
C PHE A 552 -23.53 -0.72 5.19
N PHE A 553 -23.95 -0.99 3.96
CA PHE A 553 -25.06 -1.91 3.68
C PHE A 553 -24.68 -3.40 3.76
N LEU A 554 -23.51 -3.73 4.29
CA LEU A 554 -23.05 -5.11 4.47
C LEU A 554 -23.00 -5.89 3.14
N ILE A 555 -22.75 -5.19 2.03
CA ILE A 555 -22.58 -5.76 0.70
C ILE A 555 -21.07 -5.85 0.40
N ALA A 556 -20.61 -7.03 0.04
CA ALA A 556 -19.22 -7.27 -0.33
C ALA A 556 -19.11 -7.86 -1.73
N ARG A 557 -17.97 -7.61 -2.39
CA ARG A 557 -17.67 -8.13 -3.73
C ARG A 557 -16.48 -9.08 -3.65
N PHE A 558 -16.69 -10.33 -4.02
CA PHE A 558 -15.66 -11.36 -4.04
C PHE A 558 -15.68 -12.10 -5.39
N ASN A 559 -14.57 -12.04 -6.15
CA ASN A 559 -14.41 -12.77 -7.41
C ASN A 559 -15.61 -12.63 -8.37
N HIS A 560 -16.02 -11.38 -8.64
CA HIS A 560 -17.20 -11.01 -9.46
C HIS A 560 -18.57 -11.36 -8.86
N LYS A 561 -18.63 -12.04 -7.72
CA LYS A 561 -19.88 -12.24 -6.98
C LYS A 561 -20.11 -11.07 -6.02
N ILE A 562 -21.37 -10.70 -5.86
CA ILE A 562 -21.80 -9.74 -4.85
C ILE A 562 -22.53 -10.55 -3.79
N PHE A 563 -22.24 -10.30 -2.52
CA PHE A 563 -22.80 -11.04 -1.40
C PHE A 563 -23.28 -10.06 -0.34
N CYS A 564 -24.48 -10.28 0.20
CA CYS A 564 -24.98 -9.53 1.33
C CYS A 564 -24.70 -10.30 2.63
N HIS A 565 -23.85 -9.75 3.50
CA HIS A 565 -23.52 -10.34 4.79
C HIS A 565 -24.70 -10.31 5.78
N ALA A 566 -25.55 -9.29 5.72
CA ALA A 566 -26.74 -9.18 6.59
C ALA A 566 -27.73 -10.31 6.29
N CYS A 567 -28.15 -10.43 5.03
CA CYS A 567 -29.14 -11.40 4.58
C CYS A 567 -28.54 -12.79 4.30
N ASN A 568 -27.22 -12.89 4.16
CA ASN A 568 -26.49 -14.11 3.82
C ASN A 568 -26.95 -14.73 2.49
N ILE A 569 -27.03 -13.91 1.44
CA ILE A 569 -27.43 -14.31 0.09
C ILE A 569 -26.47 -13.76 -0.96
N ASP A 570 -26.29 -14.52 -2.05
CA ASP A 570 -25.62 -14.03 -3.26
C ASP A 570 -26.57 -13.07 -4.02
N LEU A 571 -26.01 -11.97 -4.50
CA LEU A 571 -26.71 -10.95 -5.29
C LEU A 571 -26.19 -10.93 -6.72
N ILE A 572 -27.09 -10.62 -7.66
CA ILE A 572 -26.75 -10.25 -9.02
C ILE A 572 -26.58 -8.72 -9.06
N GLN A 573 -25.60 -8.23 -9.82
CA GLN A 573 -25.27 -6.80 -9.88
C GLN A 573 -26.50 -5.90 -10.15
N ASN A 574 -27.38 -6.32 -11.06
CA ASN A 574 -28.57 -5.56 -11.43
C ASN A 574 -29.65 -5.51 -10.34
N ASN A 575 -29.64 -6.44 -9.38
CA ASN A 575 -30.64 -6.55 -8.31
C ASN A 575 -30.12 -6.01 -6.97
N MET A 576 -28.90 -5.47 -6.94
CA MET A 576 -28.27 -5.02 -5.70
C MET A 576 -29.03 -3.87 -5.06
N LEU A 577 -29.37 -2.84 -5.83
CA LEU A 577 -30.10 -1.67 -5.33
C LEU A 577 -31.52 -2.06 -4.88
N GLU A 578 -32.21 -2.91 -5.66
CA GLU A 578 -33.52 -3.44 -5.28
C GLU A 578 -33.45 -4.25 -3.98
N HIS A 579 -32.35 -4.97 -3.73
CA HIS A 579 -32.13 -5.68 -2.48
C HIS A 579 -31.91 -4.73 -1.29
N ILE A 580 -31.11 -3.67 -1.46
CA ILE A 580 -30.79 -2.73 -0.37
C ILE A 580 -32.05 -2.00 0.13
N ILE A 581 -32.98 -1.69 -0.76
CA ILE A 581 -34.22 -0.98 -0.41
C ILE A 581 -35.32 -1.88 0.16
N LYS A 582 -35.14 -3.21 0.16
CA LYS A 582 -36.12 -4.14 0.72
C LYS A 582 -36.17 -4.01 2.24
N ASP A 583 -37.38 -4.02 2.78
CA ASP A 583 -37.62 -3.90 4.23
C ASP A 583 -36.89 -5.00 5.02
N GLU A 584 -36.78 -6.21 4.47
CA GLU A 584 -36.06 -7.31 5.14
C GLU A 584 -34.56 -7.05 5.24
N HIS A 585 -33.96 -6.42 4.23
CA HIS A 585 -32.54 -6.05 4.28
C HIS A 585 -32.32 -4.91 5.27
N ARG A 586 -33.15 -3.87 5.17
CA ARG A 586 -33.12 -2.72 6.07
C ARG A 586 -33.23 -3.15 7.53
N GLU A 587 -34.21 -3.98 7.86
CA GLU A 587 -34.41 -4.52 9.20
C GLU A 587 -33.18 -5.34 9.67
N ALA A 588 -32.56 -6.11 8.78
CA ALA A 588 -31.34 -6.86 9.10
C ALA A 588 -30.15 -5.94 9.41
N VAL A 589 -29.99 -4.84 8.68
CA VAL A 589 -28.94 -3.84 8.94
C VAL A 589 -29.22 -3.06 10.23
N GLU A 590 -30.46 -2.61 10.45
CA GLU A 590 -30.86 -1.85 11.65
C GLU A 590 -30.71 -2.68 12.94
N LYS A 591 -30.90 -4.00 12.88
CA LYS A 591 -30.70 -4.92 14.01
C LYS A 591 -29.23 -5.18 14.35
N CYS A 592 -28.29 -4.74 13.53
CA CYS A 592 -26.87 -4.90 13.84
C CYS A 592 -26.49 -4.09 15.09
N LEU A 593 -25.57 -4.62 15.87
CA LEU A 593 -25.04 -3.93 17.06
C LEU A 593 -23.66 -3.36 16.75
N VAL A 594 -23.44 -2.08 16.99
CA VAL A 594 -22.14 -1.43 16.85
C VAL A 594 -21.32 -1.65 18.12
N VAL A 595 -20.05 -2.04 17.96
CA VAL A 595 -19.12 -2.20 19.07
C VAL A 595 -18.66 -0.83 19.57
N ALA A 596 -19.13 -0.43 20.75
CA ALA A 596 -18.83 0.87 21.34
C ALA A 596 -17.52 0.90 22.14
N SER A 597 -16.91 -0.26 22.43
CA SER A 597 -15.65 -0.34 23.18
C SER A 597 -14.41 0.10 22.37
N MET A 598 -14.54 0.28 21.05
CA MET A 598 -13.49 0.77 20.16
C MET A 598 -13.98 2.00 19.41
N GLU A 599 -13.94 3.17 20.07
CA GLU A 599 -14.59 4.40 19.57
C GLU A 599 -14.10 4.86 18.20
N ASP A 600 -12.87 4.54 17.81
CA ASP A 600 -12.31 4.95 16.50
C ASP A 600 -12.45 3.89 15.42
N GLU A 601 -13.19 2.81 15.71
CA GLU A 601 -13.47 1.73 14.78
C GLU A 601 -14.97 1.64 14.52
N PHE A 602 -15.34 1.42 13.26
CA PHE A 602 -16.73 1.15 12.90
C PHE A 602 -16.93 -0.37 12.74
N ILE A 603 -17.08 -1.08 13.86
CA ILE A 603 -17.26 -2.53 13.89
C ILE A 603 -18.69 -2.85 14.28
N ARG A 604 -19.31 -3.80 13.57
CA ARG A 604 -20.68 -4.24 13.83
C ARG A 604 -20.75 -5.73 14.06
N GLU A 605 -21.45 -6.16 15.09
CA GLU A 605 -21.92 -7.53 15.20
C GLU A 605 -23.18 -7.69 14.34
N ILE A 606 -23.05 -8.45 13.25
CA ILE A 606 -24.11 -8.64 12.25
C ILE A 606 -24.96 -9.88 12.54
N LYS A 607 -24.37 -10.85 13.25
CA LYS A 607 -24.99 -12.05 13.81
C LYS A 607 -24.23 -12.37 15.10
N LEU A 608 -24.82 -13.17 15.99
CA LEU A 608 -24.16 -13.59 17.22
C LEU A 608 -22.73 -14.08 16.93
N GLU A 609 -21.76 -13.44 17.56
CA GLU A 609 -20.31 -13.67 17.43
C GLU A 609 -19.69 -13.34 16.06
N LYS A 610 -20.46 -12.88 15.06
CA LYS A 610 -19.92 -12.48 13.75
C LYS A 610 -19.77 -10.97 13.64
N TYR A 611 -18.53 -10.53 13.44
CA TYR A 611 -18.16 -9.12 13.43
C TYR A 611 -17.79 -8.64 12.02
N HIS A 612 -18.32 -7.51 11.60
CA HIS A 612 -18.03 -6.82 10.35
C HIS A 612 -17.20 -5.57 10.63
N CYS A 613 -16.10 -5.38 9.88
CA CYS A 613 -15.32 -4.15 9.89
C CYS A 613 -15.77 -3.22 8.76
N GLY A 614 -16.25 -2.02 9.11
CA GLY A 614 -16.73 -1.02 8.15
C GLY A 614 -15.66 -0.51 7.19
N TYR A 615 -14.43 -0.33 7.65
CA TYR A 615 -13.32 0.19 6.82
C TYR A 615 -12.84 -0.82 5.78
N CYS A 616 -12.68 -2.08 6.19
CA CYS A 616 -12.13 -3.13 5.33
C CYS A 616 -13.21 -3.90 4.56
N ASN A 617 -14.48 -3.74 4.94
CA ASN A 617 -15.63 -4.50 4.46
C ASN A 617 -15.40 -6.03 4.52
N ILE A 618 -14.92 -6.51 5.66
CA ILE A 618 -14.71 -7.94 5.92
C ILE A 618 -15.48 -8.40 7.14
N VAL A 619 -15.82 -9.69 7.17
CA VAL A 619 -16.48 -10.35 8.31
C VAL A 619 -15.52 -11.36 8.96
N ARG A 620 -15.52 -11.39 10.29
CA ARG A 620 -14.82 -12.34 11.16
C ARG A 620 -15.81 -13.17 11.97
N GLU A 621 -15.43 -14.40 12.27
CA GLU A 621 -16.30 -15.40 12.91
C GLU A 621 -16.34 -15.27 14.44
N ASP A 622 -15.37 -14.57 15.03
CA ASP A 622 -15.33 -14.24 16.45
C ASP A 622 -14.64 -12.88 16.71
N TRP A 623 -14.66 -12.47 17.98
CA TRP A 623 -14.12 -11.18 18.41
C TRP A 623 -12.59 -11.15 18.42
N ASP A 624 -11.93 -12.26 18.77
CA ASP A 624 -10.47 -12.34 18.82
C ASP A 624 -9.89 -12.16 17.39
N ASP A 625 -10.48 -12.82 16.40
CA ASP A 625 -10.16 -12.64 14.98
C ASP A 625 -10.37 -11.19 14.51
N MET A 626 -11.37 -10.51 15.05
CA MET A 626 -11.63 -9.09 14.76
C MET A 626 -10.57 -8.18 15.40
N VAL A 627 -10.15 -8.46 16.63
CA VAL A 627 -9.07 -7.72 17.31
C VAL A 627 -7.75 -7.89 16.57
N ASP A 628 -7.44 -9.11 16.12
CA ASP A 628 -6.28 -9.40 15.29
C ASP A 628 -6.35 -8.67 13.95
N HIS A 629 -7.53 -8.63 13.33
CA HIS A 629 -7.76 -7.88 12.10
C HIS A 629 -7.53 -6.38 12.27
N VAL A 630 -8.13 -5.76 13.29
CA VAL A 630 -7.98 -4.32 13.56
C VAL A 630 -6.52 -3.96 13.86
N SER A 631 -5.78 -4.90 14.45
CA SER A 631 -4.35 -4.74 14.73
C SER A 631 -3.47 -4.90 13.48
N SER A 632 -4.01 -5.45 12.38
CA SER A 632 -3.27 -5.77 11.17
C SER A 632 -2.83 -4.50 10.40
N PRO A 633 -1.69 -4.56 9.68
CA PRO A 633 -1.23 -3.43 8.86
C PRO A 633 -2.23 -3.01 7.79
N GLU A 634 -2.96 -3.96 7.20
CA GLU A 634 -3.94 -3.71 6.15
C GLU A 634 -5.14 -2.90 6.65
N HIS A 635 -5.61 -3.19 7.87
CA HIS A 635 -6.67 -2.42 8.51
C HIS A 635 -6.20 -1.01 8.83
N LYS A 636 -5.05 -0.87 9.49
CA LYS A 636 -4.45 0.44 9.82
C LYS A 636 -4.28 1.32 8.59
N TYR A 637 -3.86 0.73 7.48
CA TYR A 637 -3.76 1.42 6.20
C TYR A 637 -5.14 1.85 5.67
N SER A 638 -6.13 0.96 5.68
CA SER A 638 -7.49 1.27 5.20
C SER A 638 -8.14 2.38 6.03
N LYS A 639 -7.96 2.35 7.36
CA LYS A 639 -8.41 3.38 8.29
C LYS A 639 -7.73 4.73 8.05
N LEU A 640 -6.39 4.76 7.95
CA LEU A 640 -5.66 5.98 7.61
C LEU A 640 -6.13 6.56 6.27
N LYS A 641 -6.33 5.68 5.28
CA LYS A 641 -7.14 5.84 4.06
C LYS A 641 -8.36 6.76 4.22
N ALA A 642 -9.25 6.28 5.07
CA ALA A 642 -10.54 6.89 5.33
C ALA A 642 -10.38 8.23 6.08
N GLU A 643 -9.49 8.30 7.06
CA GLU A 643 -9.23 9.51 7.87
C GLU A 643 -8.64 10.66 7.03
N GLU A 644 -7.68 10.38 6.15
CA GLU A 644 -7.11 11.39 5.25
C GLU A 644 -8.18 12.00 4.33
N ARG A 645 -9.07 11.16 3.79
CA ARG A 645 -10.18 11.62 2.93
C ARG A 645 -11.19 12.43 3.71
N LEU A 646 -11.53 11.99 4.93
CA LEU A 646 -12.39 12.74 5.82
C LEU A 646 -11.84 14.14 6.09
N GLN A 647 -10.55 14.25 6.43
CA GLN A 647 -9.90 15.53 6.67
C GLN A 647 -9.93 16.43 5.42
N MET A 648 -9.68 15.86 4.24
CA MET A 648 -9.75 16.60 2.98
C MET A 648 -11.17 17.12 2.71
N HIS A 649 -12.19 16.28 2.89
CA HIS A 649 -13.58 16.67 2.71
C HIS A 649 -14.03 17.74 3.71
N GLN A 650 -13.72 17.58 5.00
CA GLN A 650 -14.00 18.59 6.03
C GLN A 650 -13.34 19.94 5.69
N LYS A 651 -12.11 19.91 5.17
CA LYS A 651 -11.41 21.13 4.72
C LYS A 651 -12.12 21.79 3.54
N LEU A 652 -12.59 21.00 2.56
CA LEU A 652 -13.34 21.52 1.41
C LEU A 652 -14.69 22.11 1.83
N ASN A 653 -15.41 21.48 2.77
CA ASN A 653 -16.67 21.99 3.27
C ASN A 653 -16.49 23.31 4.02
N ARG A 654 -15.45 23.45 4.86
CA ARG A 654 -15.12 24.74 5.50
C ARG A 654 -14.85 25.84 4.47
N ILE A 655 -14.18 25.51 3.36
CA ILE A 655 -13.94 26.48 2.28
C ILE A 655 -15.26 26.86 1.61
N ARG A 656 -16.14 25.89 1.33
CA ARG A 656 -17.47 26.14 0.75
C ARG A 656 -18.32 27.01 1.67
N GLU A 657 -18.38 26.71 2.96
CA GLU A 657 -19.12 27.50 3.94
C GLU A 657 -18.67 28.98 3.92
N VAL A 658 -17.36 29.22 3.94
CA VAL A 658 -16.79 30.59 3.86
C VAL A 658 -17.18 31.30 2.56
N ILE A 659 -17.16 30.60 1.43
CA ILE A 659 -17.57 31.16 0.12
C ILE A 659 -19.08 31.48 0.14
N THR A 660 -19.91 30.60 0.69
CA THR A 660 -21.37 30.82 0.72
C THR A 660 -21.79 31.96 1.63
N THR A 661 -21.06 32.23 2.73
CA THR A 661 -21.46 33.26 3.71
C THR A 661 -21.13 34.69 3.31
N GLU A 662 -20.11 34.90 2.48
CA GLU A 662 -19.59 36.26 2.19
C GLU A 662 -19.58 36.61 0.69
N ASP A 663 -19.62 35.58 -0.17
CA ASP A 663 -19.25 35.71 -1.57
C ASP A 663 -20.42 35.43 -2.53
N GLU A 664 -21.52 34.77 -2.15
CA GLU A 664 -22.66 34.59 -3.07
C GLU A 664 -23.28 35.93 -3.49
N ASN A 665 -23.42 36.88 -2.57
CA ASN A 665 -23.91 38.21 -2.91
C ASN A 665 -22.86 39.03 -3.68
N GLN A 666 -21.57 38.90 -3.39
CA GLN A 666 -20.53 39.65 -4.10
C GLN A 666 -20.20 39.07 -5.48
N LEU A 667 -20.16 37.75 -5.64
CA LEU A 667 -20.03 37.08 -6.94
C LEU A 667 -21.27 37.26 -7.80
N LEU A 668 -22.48 37.22 -7.22
CA LEU A 668 -23.71 37.54 -7.97
C LEU A 668 -23.73 39.01 -8.37
N LEU A 669 -23.32 39.94 -7.50
CA LEU A 669 -23.19 41.37 -7.85
C LEU A 669 -22.11 41.61 -8.91
N ALA A 670 -20.94 40.97 -8.80
CA ALA A 670 -19.86 41.07 -9.76
C ALA A 670 -20.24 40.44 -11.12
N PHE A 671 -20.96 39.32 -11.10
CA PHE A 671 -21.54 38.70 -12.29
C PHE A 671 -22.62 39.58 -12.93
N MET A 672 -23.55 40.12 -12.13
CA MET A 672 -24.59 41.05 -12.58
C MET A 672 -23.99 42.35 -13.15
N GLU A 673 -22.95 42.92 -12.53
CA GLU A 673 -22.21 44.05 -13.10
C GLU A 673 -21.55 43.70 -14.43
N LYS A 674 -20.95 42.50 -14.53
CA LYS A 674 -20.30 42.06 -15.76
C LYS A 674 -21.32 41.81 -16.88
N VAL A 675 -22.49 41.26 -16.55
CA VAL A 675 -23.62 41.10 -17.49
C VAL A 675 -24.16 42.48 -17.94
N LYS A 676 -24.30 43.46 -17.03
CA LYS A 676 -24.68 44.83 -17.40
C LYS A 676 -23.67 45.51 -18.32
N ARG A 677 -22.37 45.26 -18.12
CA ARG A 677 -21.30 45.79 -19.01
C ARG A 677 -21.28 45.10 -20.37
N LEU A 678 -21.71 43.85 -20.44
CA LEU A 678 -21.78 43.06 -21.69
C LEU A 678 -23.06 43.30 -22.48
N ASN A 679 -24.04 44.02 -21.93
CA ASN A 679 -25.29 44.35 -22.61
C ASN A 679 -25.64 45.85 -22.41
N PRO A 680 -25.00 46.77 -23.15
CA PRO A 680 -25.17 48.21 -22.97
C PRO A 680 -26.43 48.79 -23.64
N HIS A 681 -27.46 47.98 -23.91
CA HIS A 681 -28.69 48.37 -24.60
C HIS A 681 -29.93 48.17 -23.75
#